data_AF-A0A131XRF2-F1
#
_entry.id   AF-A0A131XRF2-F1
#
_cell.length_a   1.000
_cell.length_b   1.000
_cell.length_c   1.000
_cell.angle_alpha   90.00
_cell.angle_beta   90.00
_cell.angle_gamma   90.00
#
_symmetry.space_group_name_H-M   'P 1'
#
loop_
_entity.id
_entity.type
_entity.pdbx_description
1 polymer ?
#
loop_
_entity_poly.entity_id
_entity_poly.type
_entity_poly.pdbx_seq_one_letter_code
_entity_poly.pdbx_strand_id
1 'polypeptide(L)'
;MAVYIAIPLKKTSEIDLIKPLSHVISAYYSTADDQCSCGDALAELNKLRMNATWRTLDKHESSLDIMYRYYDQLTSLESKCPPTDIQIPFKWKDAFDRGSFFGGSASLTLSSLSYEKTCILFNIAAMQSQIASGICTDISDDEALKTCAKYFQQAGGIFQQLKHAAPSVHHDLTPDLEADTVSALQALMIAQAQESFYHKAAADNMKDAIIAKVASQCEELYADAARQMGRESLKNLWERDWLSMVNSKQAAFGAIAELHQALVCQAKKDVGEELARLGHAMELMKAAEARAGVAFSFRDDAKKIARIYEETKKDNDFIYHARVPEVKSLAPIGKAVLAKPLPVPDKFSASGQDLFSALLPVSVSQALQKFDVRKTEIINGEIAKLRQQTQYLNGVLASLNLPAALEDTTGCSLPPSLRDKAEAVRAKGGIQAIQKLISDLPVLLERNQEILVEGERLLQEEQDSDRELRGQFKERWTRSASEKLNEPLRNNLNKYKEIIRVAKDADKTVRDKFSKHQRHIEMLSASDADLERQIPSGNPTASNSSCVQRLRHLMEQVETIKAEREAIEAELKSSTVDMKPKFLAALTQDGSVNEQALSVEMLGETLGPLQKQVADSLAREQQLVQDIQSANAEFCQEKQGHGGNNREAVLMELAAAHDMYMELTANLKEGTKFYNDLTQILLAFQNKISDFCFARKTEKEELMKHLQQSIVNKPAQQTPTPPSHYGSSQAPQRPPPPVTTSSGPTVGGGSGAPLPYPAQPQGMPQPQVAYPGYPQYPGYTPYPAVPMPTVYNPYAAMPPGYPGGAPQQYQPYPQYPPQQQQQQPYPGYPYPRQQ
;
A
#
# COMPACT_ATOMS: atom_id res chain seq x y z
N MET A 1 -25.61 47.01 0.58
CA MET A 1 -25.27 45.57 0.63
C MET A 1 -24.76 45.17 -0.75
N ALA A 2 -23.60 44.51 -0.83
CA ALA A 2 -23.08 43.99 -2.10
C ALA A 2 -23.73 42.62 -2.38
N VAL A 3 -24.23 42.41 -3.60
CA VAL A 3 -24.80 41.12 -4.01
C VAL A 3 -23.74 40.38 -4.83
N TYR A 4 -23.27 39.25 -4.32
CA TYR A 4 -22.27 38.40 -4.96
C TYR A 4 -22.91 37.13 -5.51
N ILE A 5 -22.30 36.55 -6.55
CA ILE A 5 -22.68 35.23 -7.05
C ILE A 5 -21.92 34.18 -6.25
N ALA A 6 -22.64 33.17 -5.77
CA ALA A 6 -22.08 32.05 -5.02
C ALA A 6 -22.28 30.75 -5.81
N ILE A 7 -21.23 29.95 -5.91
CA ILE A 7 -21.21 28.73 -6.71
C ILE A 7 -21.88 27.60 -5.92
N PRO A 8 -22.78 26.81 -6.52
CA PRO A 8 -23.40 25.66 -5.87
C PRO A 8 -22.36 24.55 -5.61
N LEU A 9 -22.57 23.77 -4.54
CA LEU A 9 -21.75 22.59 -4.26
C LEU A 9 -22.16 21.41 -5.14
N LYS A 10 -21.18 20.66 -5.64
CA LYS A 10 -21.40 19.31 -6.19
C LYS A 10 -21.92 18.39 -5.11
N LYS A 11 -22.75 17.43 -5.52
CA LYS A 11 -23.35 16.41 -4.64
C LYS A 11 -22.81 15.03 -5.01
N THR A 12 -22.53 14.19 -4.02
CA THR A 12 -22.06 12.81 -4.19
C THR A 12 -23.00 11.84 -3.49
N SER A 13 -22.99 10.56 -3.87
CA SER A 13 -23.58 9.50 -3.04
C SER A 13 -22.67 9.08 -1.88
N GLU A 14 -23.26 8.42 -0.88
CA GLU A 14 -22.54 7.70 0.16
C GLU A 14 -21.80 6.49 -0.44
N ILE A 15 -20.59 6.23 0.05
CA ILE A 15 -19.73 5.12 -0.35
C ILE A 15 -18.96 4.61 0.88
N ASP A 16 -18.53 3.35 0.83
CA ASP A 16 -17.68 2.75 1.85
C ASP A 16 -16.20 2.92 1.47
N LEU A 17 -15.46 3.76 2.21
CA LEU A 17 -14.01 3.90 2.05
C LEU A 17 -13.21 2.82 2.79
N ILE A 18 -13.80 2.20 3.83
CA ILE A 18 -13.05 1.40 4.80
C ILE A 18 -12.61 0.09 4.17
N LYS A 19 -13.54 -0.70 3.62
CA LYS A 19 -13.25 -2.01 3.03
C LYS A 19 -12.21 -1.96 1.89
N PRO A 20 -12.39 -1.14 0.84
CA PRO A 20 -11.45 -1.13 -0.28
C PRO A 20 -10.06 -0.65 0.15
N LEU A 21 -9.97 0.40 0.97
CA LEU A 21 -8.67 0.89 1.45
C LEU A 21 -8.00 -0.07 2.42
N SER A 22 -8.76 -0.75 3.29
CA SER A 22 -8.21 -1.78 4.17
C SER A 22 -7.59 -2.92 3.36
N HIS A 23 -8.22 -3.33 2.26
CA HIS A 23 -7.67 -4.33 1.37
C HIS A 23 -6.36 -3.88 0.71
N VAL A 24 -6.34 -2.66 0.15
CA VAL A 24 -5.13 -2.10 -0.51
C VAL A 24 -3.99 -1.92 0.49
N ILE A 25 -4.26 -1.33 1.66
CA ILE A 25 -3.24 -1.12 2.70
C ILE A 25 -2.72 -2.47 3.19
N SER A 26 -3.59 -3.44 3.45
CA SER A 26 -3.17 -4.78 3.86
C SER A 26 -2.32 -5.48 2.80
N ALA A 27 -2.66 -5.32 1.52
CA ALA A 27 -1.92 -5.93 0.42
C ALA A 27 -0.48 -5.40 0.30
N TYR A 28 -0.24 -4.14 0.66
CA TYR A 28 1.06 -3.49 0.52
C TYR A 28 1.89 -3.42 1.80
N TYR A 29 1.24 -3.33 2.96
CA TYR A 29 1.90 -3.01 4.23
C TYR A 29 1.80 -4.11 5.27
N SER A 30 0.89 -5.08 5.13
CA SER A 30 0.83 -6.21 6.07
C SER A 30 1.82 -7.29 5.64
N THR A 31 2.58 -7.78 6.62
CA THR A 31 3.45 -8.95 6.47
C THR A 31 2.91 -10.11 7.30
N ALA A 32 3.50 -11.29 7.17
CA ALA A 32 3.10 -12.46 7.96
C ALA A 32 3.32 -12.24 9.47
N ASP A 33 4.32 -11.44 9.84
CA ASP A 33 4.76 -11.21 11.22
C ASP A 33 4.24 -9.88 11.81
N ASP A 34 3.83 -8.93 10.98
CA ASP A 34 3.29 -7.63 11.40
C ASP A 34 2.10 -7.21 10.52
N GLN A 35 0.89 -7.26 11.11
CA GLN A 35 -0.33 -6.83 10.44
C GLN A 35 -0.50 -5.32 10.58
N CYS A 36 -0.46 -4.60 9.45
CA CYS A 36 -0.69 -3.17 9.47
C CYS A 36 -2.17 -2.88 9.78
N SER A 37 -2.45 -2.33 10.97
CA SER A 37 -3.80 -1.90 11.36
C SER A 37 -3.97 -0.40 11.10
N CYS A 38 -4.74 -0.06 10.07
CA CYS A 38 -5.19 1.31 9.80
C CYS A 38 -6.70 1.49 10.03
N GLY A 39 -7.33 0.59 10.79
CA GLY A 39 -8.79 0.58 10.98
C GLY A 39 -9.35 1.90 11.50
N ASP A 40 -8.74 2.47 12.55
CA ASP A 40 -9.18 3.74 13.15
C ASP A 40 -8.98 4.92 12.21
N ALA A 41 -7.83 4.97 11.51
CA ALA A 41 -7.53 5.99 10.51
C ALA A 41 -8.53 5.96 9.35
N LEU A 42 -8.90 4.76 8.88
CA LEU A 42 -9.91 4.58 7.83
C LEU A 42 -11.32 4.94 8.29
N ALA A 43 -11.68 4.61 9.53
CA ALA A 43 -12.96 4.99 10.12
C ALA A 43 -13.08 6.54 10.23
N GLU A 44 -12.02 7.21 10.70
CA GLU A 44 -11.99 8.66 10.78
C GLU A 44 -11.99 9.31 9.37
N LEU A 45 -11.28 8.75 8.39
CA LEU A 45 -11.34 9.21 6.99
C LEU A 45 -12.76 9.10 6.41
N ASN A 46 -13.44 7.97 6.65
CA ASN A 46 -14.81 7.76 6.18
C ASN A 46 -15.79 8.76 6.80
N LYS A 47 -15.68 8.99 8.12
CA LYS A 47 -16.45 10.00 8.84
C LYS A 47 -16.15 11.41 8.33
N LEU A 48 -14.87 11.71 8.04
CA LEU A 48 -14.44 13.00 7.51
C LEU A 48 -15.06 13.26 6.13
N ARG A 49 -15.09 12.24 5.24
CA ARG A 49 -15.81 12.32 3.96
C ARG A 49 -17.28 12.65 4.16
N MET A 50 -17.98 11.89 5.01
CA MET A 50 -19.41 12.12 5.25
C MET A 50 -19.70 13.55 5.73
N ASN A 51 -18.86 14.07 6.61
CA ASN A 51 -18.98 15.43 7.12
C ASN A 51 -18.62 16.49 6.08
N ALA A 52 -17.70 16.19 5.15
CA ALA A 52 -17.31 17.10 4.07
C ALA A 52 -18.33 17.16 2.92
N THR A 53 -19.18 16.13 2.74
CA THR A 53 -20.00 16.00 1.52
C THR A 53 -21.50 15.82 1.71
N TRP A 54 -21.98 15.26 2.82
CA TRP A 54 -23.36 14.78 2.93
C TRP A 54 -24.22 15.50 3.97
N ARG A 55 -23.64 15.99 5.06
CA ARG A 55 -24.39 16.82 6.02
C ARG A 55 -24.81 18.12 5.32
N THR A 56 -25.92 18.73 5.73
CA THR A 56 -26.19 20.13 5.40
C THR A 56 -24.99 20.93 5.88
N LEU A 57 -24.18 21.40 4.94
CA LEU A 57 -22.98 22.13 5.25
C LEU A 57 -23.38 23.56 5.58
N ASP A 58 -23.08 23.97 6.81
CA ASP A 58 -23.24 25.36 7.20
C ASP A 58 -22.25 26.20 6.38
N LYS A 59 -22.69 27.36 5.91
CA LYS A 59 -21.87 28.28 5.10
C LYS A 59 -20.88 29.03 5.99
N HIS A 60 -19.99 28.30 6.65
CA HIS A 60 -19.11 28.78 7.70
C HIS A 60 -17.72 28.13 7.58
N GLU A 61 -16.69 28.80 8.13
CA GLU A 61 -15.29 28.37 8.05
C GLU A 61 -15.04 26.99 8.66
N SER A 62 -15.85 26.58 9.64
CA SER A 62 -15.78 25.23 10.24
C SER A 62 -16.10 24.12 9.25
N SER A 63 -17.10 24.30 8.38
CA SER A 63 -17.42 23.33 7.32
C SER A 63 -16.36 23.35 6.22
N LEU A 64 -15.76 24.51 5.94
CA LEU A 64 -14.65 24.64 5.01
C LEU A 64 -13.38 23.92 5.52
N ASP A 65 -13.04 24.03 6.81
CA ASP A 65 -11.90 23.30 7.40
C ASP A 65 -12.08 21.78 7.34
N ILE A 66 -13.32 21.28 7.50
CA ILE A 66 -13.60 19.85 7.31
C ILE A 66 -13.29 19.41 5.87
N MET A 67 -13.65 20.21 4.86
CA MET A 67 -13.30 19.92 3.47
C MET A 67 -11.79 19.99 3.23
N TYR A 68 -11.10 20.99 3.79
CA TYR A 68 -9.64 21.12 3.74
C TYR A 68 -8.96 19.88 4.30
N ARG A 69 -9.34 19.47 5.52
CA ARG A 69 -8.81 18.27 6.16
C ARG A 69 -9.06 17.05 5.30
N TYR A 70 -10.26 16.90 4.72
CA TYR A 70 -10.56 15.75 3.86
C TYR A 70 -9.66 15.73 2.62
N TYR A 71 -9.54 16.85 1.91
CA TYR A 71 -8.66 16.98 0.75
C TYR A 71 -7.19 16.68 1.08
N ASP A 72 -6.70 17.18 2.21
CA ASP A 72 -5.34 16.92 2.70
C ASP A 72 -5.12 15.43 2.98
N GLN A 73 -6.10 14.72 3.56
CA GLN A 73 -6.00 13.27 3.76
C GLN A 73 -6.00 12.49 2.45
N LEU A 74 -6.80 12.89 1.46
CA LEU A 74 -6.78 12.25 0.13
C LEU A 74 -5.42 12.43 -0.55
N THR A 75 -4.81 13.62 -0.42
CA THR A 75 -3.47 13.89 -0.93
C THR A 75 -2.40 13.06 -0.23
N SER A 76 -2.49 12.93 1.11
CA SER A 76 -1.62 12.05 1.89
C SER A 76 -1.74 10.59 1.43
N LEU A 77 -2.96 10.09 1.27
CA LEU A 77 -3.22 8.71 0.83
C LEU A 77 -2.68 8.43 -0.58
N GLU A 78 -2.86 9.37 -1.52
CA GLU A 78 -2.35 9.27 -2.90
C GLU A 78 -0.82 9.20 -2.95
N SER A 79 -0.12 9.85 -2.01
CA SER A 79 1.34 9.78 -1.91
C SER A 79 1.85 8.44 -1.37
N LYS A 80 0.98 7.66 -0.73
CA LYS A 80 1.34 6.43 -0.03
C LYS A 80 1.03 5.20 -0.87
N CYS A 81 -0.18 5.12 -1.39
CA CYS A 81 -0.66 3.99 -2.17
C CYS A 81 -0.71 4.33 -3.67
N PRO A 82 -0.40 3.37 -4.57
CA PRO A 82 -0.55 3.57 -6.00
C PRO A 82 -2.01 3.92 -6.35
N PRO A 83 -2.27 5.04 -7.08
CA PRO A 83 -3.63 5.47 -7.40
C PRO A 83 -4.42 4.43 -8.21
N THR A 84 -3.73 3.59 -9.00
CA THR A 84 -4.33 2.54 -9.82
C THR A 84 -4.99 1.42 -9.01
N ASP A 85 -4.58 1.22 -7.76
CA ASP A 85 -5.10 0.13 -6.94
C ASP A 85 -6.26 0.58 -6.05
N ILE A 86 -6.46 1.89 -5.92
CA ILE A 86 -7.58 2.49 -5.19
C ILE A 86 -8.82 2.54 -6.11
N GLN A 87 -9.43 1.38 -6.31
CA GLN A 87 -10.60 1.19 -7.19
C GLN A 87 -11.92 1.47 -6.47
N ILE A 88 -12.10 2.69 -5.97
CA ILE A 88 -13.31 3.12 -5.25
C ILE A 88 -14.22 3.92 -6.19
N PRO A 89 -15.47 3.49 -6.46
CA PRO A 89 -16.35 4.18 -7.40
C PRO A 89 -16.94 5.45 -6.79
N PHE A 90 -16.35 6.60 -7.09
CA PHE A 90 -16.82 7.91 -6.65
C PHE A 90 -17.86 8.46 -7.63
N LYS A 91 -19.10 8.64 -7.18
CA LYS A 91 -20.19 9.19 -8.00
C LYS A 91 -20.52 10.62 -7.60
N TRP A 92 -20.29 11.56 -8.52
CA TRP A 92 -20.62 12.97 -8.34
C TRP A 92 -21.66 13.45 -9.37
N LYS A 93 -22.51 14.37 -8.93
CA LYS A 93 -23.44 15.11 -9.77
C LYS A 93 -22.81 16.44 -10.19
N ASP A 94 -23.22 16.91 -11.36
CA ASP A 94 -22.96 18.27 -11.81
C ASP A 94 -23.56 19.30 -10.82
N ALA A 95 -22.82 20.37 -10.55
CA ALA A 95 -23.19 21.42 -9.60
C ALA A 95 -24.34 22.31 -10.09
N PHE A 96 -24.49 22.47 -11.41
CA PHE A 96 -25.47 23.35 -12.05
C PHE A 96 -26.71 22.59 -12.54
N ASP A 97 -26.69 21.26 -12.48
CA ASP A 97 -27.83 20.44 -12.84
C ASP A 97 -29.05 20.70 -11.92
N ARG A 98 -30.13 21.19 -12.54
CA ARG A 98 -31.37 21.57 -11.86
C ARG A 98 -32.36 20.43 -11.68
N GLY A 99 -32.00 19.20 -12.07
CA GLY A 99 -32.89 18.04 -11.99
C GLY A 99 -34.09 18.22 -12.91
N SER A 100 -33.88 18.10 -14.22
CA SER A 100 -34.99 18.12 -15.18
C SER A 100 -35.88 16.88 -15.01
N PHE A 101 -37.20 17.06 -14.95
CA PHE A 101 -38.17 15.95 -14.90
C PHE A 101 -38.10 15.01 -16.12
N PHE A 102 -37.50 15.45 -17.23
CA PHE A 102 -37.39 14.71 -18.49
C PHE A 102 -35.94 14.41 -18.93
N GLY A 103 -34.94 14.90 -18.19
CA GLY A 103 -33.51 14.66 -18.46
C GLY A 103 -32.83 14.19 -17.18
N GLY A 104 -32.30 12.96 -17.20
CA GLY A 104 -31.62 12.39 -16.03
C GLY A 104 -30.52 13.31 -15.50
N SER A 105 -30.29 13.26 -14.18
CA SER A 105 -29.27 14.11 -13.54
C SER A 105 -27.88 13.80 -14.12
N ALA A 106 -27.18 14.82 -14.61
CA ALA A 106 -25.84 14.69 -15.14
C ALA A 106 -24.90 14.27 -14.01
N SER A 107 -24.55 12.99 -13.98
CA SER A 107 -23.70 12.41 -12.93
C SER A 107 -22.68 11.48 -13.55
N LEU A 108 -21.49 11.46 -12.95
CA LEU A 108 -20.35 10.68 -13.41
C LEU A 108 -19.78 9.89 -12.24
N THR A 109 -19.59 8.59 -12.47
CA THR A 109 -18.95 7.66 -11.54
C THR A 109 -17.59 7.26 -12.08
N LEU A 110 -16.51 7.57 -11.37
CA LEU A 110 -15.16 7.11 -11.72
C LEU A 110 -14.48 6.44 -10.53
N SER A 111 -13.78 5.35 -10.79
CA SER A 111 -12.93 4.67 -9.81
C SER A 111 -11.55 5.32 -9.73
N SER A 112 -11.50 6.58 -9.31
CA SER A 112 -10.27 7.37 -9.30
C SER A 112 -10.21 8.29 -8.08
N LEU A 113 -9.16 8.16 -7.28
CA LEU A 113 -8.89 9.06 -6.16
C LEU A 113 -8.67 10.51 -6.63
N SER A 114 -8.00 10.70 -7.77
CA SER A 114 -7.76 12.02 -8.34
C SER A 114 -9.07 12.70 -8.80
N TYR A 115 -10.07 11.92 -9.24
CA TYR A 115 -11.42 12.43 -9.51
C TYR A 115 -12.15 12.89 -8.24
N GLU A 116 -12.10 12.10 -7.15
CA GLU A 116 -12.63 12.52 -5.84
C GLU A 116 -11.98 13.83 -5.38
N LYS A 117 -10.64 13.92 -5.44
CA LYS A 117 -9.90 15.14 -5.10
C LYS A 117 -10.35 16.35 -5.92
N THR A 118 -10.53 16.18 -7.23
CA THR A 118 -10.99 17.23 -8.15
C THR A 118 -12.37 17.75 -7.74
N CYS A 119 -13.31 16.85 -7.42
CA CYS A 119 -14.66 17.21 -6.99
C CYS A 119 -14.68 17.91 -5.62
N ILE A 120 -13.88 17.43 -4.67
CA ILE A 120 -13.74 18.08 -3.36
C ILE A 120 -13.10 19.45 -3.48
N LEU A 121 -12.09 19.60 -4.33
CA LEU A 121 -11.42 20.87 -4.57
C LEU A 121 -12.37 21.89 -5.23
N PHE A 122 -13.23 21.45 -6.16
CA PHE A 122 -14.34 22.27 -6.66
C PHE A 122 -15.26 22.73 -5.52
N ASN A 123 -15.67 21.81 -4.64
CA ASN A 123 -16.54 22.12 -3.50
C ASN A 123 -15.89 23.09 -2.49
N ILE A 124 -14.57 23.01 -2.31
CA ILE A 124 -13.82 23.98 -1.50
C ILE A 124 -13.97 25.38 -2.11
N ALA A 125 -13.71 25.55 -3.42
CA ALA A 125 -13.85 26.85 -4.08
C ALA A 125 -15.30 27.37 -4.03
N ALA A 126 -16.28 26.47 -4.22
CA ALA A 126 -17.69 26.81 -4.11
C ALA A 126 -18.07 27.24 -2.69
N MET A 127 -17.59 26.54 -1.64
CA MET A 127 -17.80 26.91 -0.25
C MET A 127 -17.15 28.27 0.08
N GLN A 128 -15.94 28.52 -0.40
CA GLN A 128 -15.27 29.83 -0.26
C GLN A 128 -16.12 30.95 -0.88
N SER A 129 -16.69 30.73 -2.07
CA SER A 129 -17.58 31.71 -2.71
C SER A 129 -18.89 31.94 -1.92
N GLN A 130 -19.45 30.90 -1.31
CA GLN A 130 -20.66 30.98 -0.49
C GLN A 130 -20.41 31.72 0.83
N ILE A 131 -19.28 31.45 1.49
CA ILE A 131 -18.87 32.17 2.70
C ILE A 131 -18.62 33.64 2.37
N ALA A 132 -17.84 33.93 1.32
CA ALA A 132 -17.56 35.29 0.88
C ALA A 132 -18.84 36.09 0.58
N SER A 133 -19.80 35.46 -0.10
CA SER A 133 -21.11 36.06 -0.38
C SER A 133 -21.98 36.23 0.89
N GLY A 134 -21.84 35.36 1.89
CA GLY A 134 -22.64 35.38 3.11
C GLY A 134 -22.15 36.38 4.16
N ILE A 135 -20.83 36.61 4.25
CA ILE A 135 -20.25 37.55 5.22
C ILE A 135 -20.35 39.01 4.76
N CYS A 136 -20.31 39.27 3.45
CA CYS A 136 -20.32 40.63 2.90
C CYS A 136 -21.74 41.20 2.77
N THR A 137 -22.52 41.14 3.85
CA THR A 137 -23.85 41.77 3.92
C THR A 137 -23.76 43.26 4.20
N ASP A 138 -22.79 43.69 5.02
CA ASP A 138 -22.46 45.08 5.29
C ASP A 138 -21.14 45.47 4.61
N ILE A 139 -21.16 46.55 3.81
CA ILE A 139 -19.98 47.06 3.10
C ILE A 139 -19.14 48.01 3.97
N SER A 140 -19.54 48.24 5.22
CA SER A 140 -18.78 49.02 6.21
C SER A 140 -17.87 48.18 7.11
N ASP A 141 -17.96 46.85 7.01
CA ASP A 141 -17.08 45.93 7.73
C ASP A 141 -15.79 45.65 6.94
N ASP A 142 -14.72 46.33 7.34
CA ASP A 142 -13.39 46.22 6.74
C ASP A 142 -12.82 44.79 6.77
N GLU A 143 -13.05 44.04 7.85
CA GLU A 143 -12.52 42.68 7.99
C GLU A 143 -13.32 41.69 7.14
N ALA A 144 -14.64 41.89 7.03
CA ALA A 144 -15.47 41.13 6.10
C ALA A 144 -15.05 41.36 4.64
N LEU A 145 -14.76 42.60 4.24
CA LEU A 145 -14.32 42.92 2.87
C LEU A 145 -12.96 42.30 2.52
N LYS A 146 -11.99 42.35 3.44
CA LYS A 146 -10.69 41.68 3.26
C LYS A 146 -10.85 40.16 3.13
N THR A 147 -11.70 39.57 3.98
CA THR A 147 -11.97 38.14 3.99
C THR A 147 -12.69 37.70 2.72
N CYS A 148 -13.64 38.50 2.24
CA CYS A 148 -14.35 38.31 0.98
C CYS A 148 -13.38 38.30 -0.22
N ALA A 149 -12.53 39.33 -0.33
CA ALA A 149 -11.50 39.41 -1.36
C ALA A 149 -10.52 38.22 -1.30
N LYS A 150 -10.12 37.79 -0.10
CA LYS A 150 -9.26 36.62 0.10
C LYS A 150 -9.94 35.35 -0.42
N TYR A 151 -11.16 35.05 -0.01
CA TYR A 151 -11.85 33.82 -0.40
C TYR A 151 -12.15 33.77 -1.90
N PHE A 152 -12.54 34.88 -2.53
CA PHE A 152 -12.71 34.91 -3.98
C PHE A 152 -11.39 34.70 -4.75
N GLN A 153 -10.27 35.27 -4.27
CA GLN A 153 -8.96 35.02 -4.89
C GLN A 153 -8.49 33.57 -4.71
N GLN A 154 -8.77 32.96 -3.54
CA GLN A 154 -8.49 31.54 -3.30
C GLN A 154 -9.33 30.64 -4.21
N ALA A 155 -10.64 30.91 -4.32
CA ALA A 155 -11.54 30.16 -5.20
C ALA A 155 -11.11 30.29 -6.68
N GLY A 156 -10.74 31.50 -7.12
CA GLY A 156 -10.17 31.73 -8.45
C GLY A 156 -8.87 30.96 -8.67
N GLY A 157 -8.00 30.88 -7.66
CA GLY A 157 -6.81 30.05 -7.67
C GLY A 157 -7.07 28.56 -7.88
N ILE A 158 -8.08 28.05 -7.16
CA ILE A 158 -8.51 26.66 -7.27
C ILE A 158 -9.08 26.38 -8.67
N PHE A 159 -9.98 27.21 -9.20
CA PHE A 159 -10.51 27.00 -10.55
C PHE A 159 -9.43 27.08 -11.64
N GLN A 160 -8.40 27.91 -11.44
CA GLN A 160 -7.23 27.93 -12.30
C GLN A 160 -6.48 26.59 -12.26
N GLN A 161 -6.29 25.98 -11.08
CA GLN A 161 -5.67 24.65 -10.99
C GLN A 161 -6.53 23.56 -11.65
N LEU A 162 -7.85 23.59 -11.42
CA LEU A 162 -8.79 22.61 -12.00
C LEU A 162 -8.76 22.61 -13.53
N LYS A 163 -8.58 23.79 -14.15
CA LYS A 163 -8.37 23.94 -15.59
C LYS A 163 -7.18 23.13 -16.12
N HIS A 164 -6.10 23.03 -15.34
CA HIS A 164 -4.90 22.28 -15.70
C HIS A 164 -4.99 20.79 -15.33
N ALA A 165 -5.87 20.42 -14.38
CA ALA A 165 -6.08 19.04 -13.95
C ALA A 165 -7.05 18.27 -14.85
N ALA A 166 -7.97 18.95 -15.53
CA ALA A 166 -8.98 18.34 -16.40
C ALA A 166 -8.41 17.41 -17.52
N PRO A 167 -7.29 17.73 -18.20
CA PRO A 167 -6.71 16.85 -19.23
C PRO A 167 -6.14 15.53 -18.69
N SER A 168 -5.81 15.47 -17.39
CA SER A 168 -5.22 14.28 -16.74
C SER A 168 -6.27 13.22 -16.40
N VAL A 169 -7.56 13.55 -16.47
CA VAL A 169 -8.65 12.60 -16.32
C VAL A 169 -9.03 12.14 -17.73
N HIS A 170 -8.65 10.92 -18.12
CA HIS A 170 -8.87 10.35 -19.46
C HIS A 170 -10.35 10.04 -19.79
N HIS A 171 -11.30 10.78 -19.19
CA HIS A 171 -12.74 10.60 -19.32
C HIS A 171 -13.44 11.95 -19.47
N ASP A 172 -14.58 11.95 -20.17
CA ASP A 172 -15.45 13.13 -20.28
C ASP A 172 -15.98 13.50 -18.88
N LEU A 173 -15.63 14.70 -18.43
CA LEU A 173 -16.03 15.25 -17.13
C LEU A 173 -17.48 15.73 -17.15
N THR A 174 -18.07 15.98 -15.98
CA THR A 174 -19.34 16.71 -15.91
C THR A 174 -19.16 18.16 -16.37
N PRO A 175 -20.18 18.80 -16.96
CA PRO A 175 -20.07 20.16 -17.52
C PRO A 175 -19.47 21.21 -16.56
N ASP A 176 -19.75 21.10 -15.27
CA ASP A 176 -19.19 21.95 -14.22
C ASP A 176 -17.65 21.90 -14.07
N LEU A 177 -17.02 20.79 -14.48
CA LEU A 177 -15.59 20.55 -14.41
C LEU A 177 -14.89 20.69 -15.77
N GLU A 178 -15.62 20.98 -16.85
CA GLU A 178 -15.05 21.25 -18.16
C GLU A 178 -14.18 22.52 -18.13
N ALA A 179 -13.12 22.54 -18.95
CA ALA A 179 -12.12 23.61 -18.98
C ALA A 179 -12.71 25.01 -19.22
N ASP A 180 -13.73 25.10 -20.07
CA ASP A 180 -14.43 26.35 -20.38
C ASP A 180 -15.27 26.85 -19.20
N THR A 181 -15.95 25.94 -18.50
CA THR A 181 -16.74 26.26 -17.31
C THR A 181 -15.85 26.75 -16.18
N VAL A 182 -14.78 26.00 -15.84
CA VAL A 182 -13.87 26.40 -14.75
C VAL A 182 -13.13 27.71 -15.09
N SER A 183 -12.85 27.98 -16.37
CA SER A 183 -12.27 29.27 -16.80
C SER A 183 -13.25 30.44 -16.59
N ALA A 184 -14.54 30.24 -16.90
CA ALA A 184 -15.56 31.25 -16.66
C ALA A 184 -15.79 31.49 -15.15
N LEU A 185 -15.80 30.42 -14.33
CA LEU A 185 -15.88 30.53 -12.86
C LEU A 185 -14.67 31.24 -12.28
N GLN A 186 -13.46 30.93 -12.77
CA GLN A 186 -12.24 31.63 -12.37
C GLN A 186 -12.35 33.15 -12.64
N ALA A 187 -12.74 33.54 -13.85
CA ALA A 187 -12.90 34.95 -14.22
C ALA A 187 -13.94 35.66 -13.33
N LEU A 188 -15.06 34.99 -13.06
CA LEU A 188 -16.11 35.50 -12.18
C LEU A 188 -15.60 35.74 -10.74
N MET A 189 -14.87 34.77 -10.16
CA MET A 189 -14.31 34.91 -8.80
C MET A 189 -13.31 36.07 -8.73
N ILE A 190 -12.43 36.23 -9.72
CA ILE A 190 -11.47 37.36 -9.73
C ILE A 190 -12.15 38.71 -9.90
N ALA A 191 -13.22 38.79 -10.70
CA ALA A 191 -14.03 40.01 -10.81
C ALA A 191 -14.68 40.37 -9.46
N GLN A 192 -15.27 39.39 -8.76
CA GLN A 192 -15.86 39.60 -7.43
C GLN A 192 -14.83 39.98 -6.36
N ALA A 193 -13.61 39.45 -6.43
CA ALA A 193 -12.52 39.88 -5.56
C ALA A 193 -12.12 41.34 -5.79
N GLN A 194 -12.05 41.77 -7.06
CA GLN A 194 -11.76 43.17 -7.40
C GLN A 194 -12.90 44.10 -6.94
N GLU A 195 -14.15 43.66 -7.05
CA GLU A 195 -15.31 44.36 -6.48
C GLU A 195 -15.16 44.55 -4.96
N SER A 196 -14.72 43.53 -4.21
CA SER A 196 -14.48 43.67 -2.77
C SER A 196 -13.38 44.70 -2.46
N PHE A 197 -12.30 44.74 -3.26
CA PHE A 197 -11.27 45.78 -3.12
C PHE A 197 -11.79 47.17 -3.47
N TYR A 198 -12.70 47.30 -4.44
CA TYR A 198 -13.37 48.55 -4.73
C TYR A 198 -14.17 49.04 -3.53
N HIS A 199 -15.03 48.19 -2.96
CA HIS A 199 -15.86 48.55 -1.81
C HIS A 199 -14.99 49.00 -0.63
N LYS A 200 -13.86 48.32 -0.42
CA LYS A 200 -12.87 48.74 0.58
C LYS A 200 -12.26 50.10 0.27
N ALA A 201 -11.78 50.32 -0.96
CA ALA A 201 -11.18 51.58 -1.36
C ALA A 201 -12.16 52.77 -1.23
N ALA A 202 -13.45 52.52 -1.49
CA ALA A 202 -14.50 53.50 -1.30
C ALA A 202 -14.78 53.76 0.19
N ALA A 203 -14.86 52.72 1.03
CA ALA A 203 -15.03 52.85 2.49
C ALA A 203 -13.87 53.59 3.17
N ASP A 204 -12.63 53.33 2.72
CA ASP A 204 -11.41 54.00 3.18
C ASP A 204 -11.32 55.48 2.73
N ASN A 205 -12.29 55.98 1.94
CA ASN A 205 -12.28 57.31 1.34
C ASN A 205 -10.97 57.61 0.59
N MET A 206 -10.48 56.64 -0.19
CA MET A 206 -9.31 56.84 -1.03
C MET A 206 -9.56 57.95 -2.07
N LYS A 207 -8.47 58.53 -2.60
CA LYS A 207 -8.56 59.57 -3.65
C LYS A 207 -9.37 59.06 -4.86
N ASP A 208 -10.22 59.90 -5.44
CA ASP A 208 -11.05 59.55 -6.60
C ASP A 208 -10.24 58.99 -7.77
N ALA A 209 -9.04 59.50 -8.01
CA ALA A 209 -8.15 58.99 -9.06
C ALA A 209 -7.71 57.52 -8.85
N ILE A 210 -7.71 57.04 -7.60
CA ILE A 210 -7.43 55.64 -7.28
C ILE A 210 -8.71 54.83 -7.43
N ILE A 211 -9.83 55.31 -6.87
CA ILE A 211 -11.13 54.61 -6.95
C ILE A 211 -11.55 54.42 -8.41
N ALA A 212 -11.38 55.44 -9.26
CA ALA A 212 -11.64 55.37 -10.69
C ALA A 212 -10.83 54.25 -11.38
N LYS A 213 -9.56 54.08 -11.02
CA LYS A 213 -8.70 53.02 -11.58
C LYS A 213 -9.08 51.63 -11.10
N VAL A 214 -9.49 51.51 -9.83
CA VAL A 214 -9.94 50.24 -9.25
C VAL A 214 -11.28 49.82 -9.85
N ALA A 215 -12.22 50.76 -10.01
CA ALA A 215 -13.52 50.53 -10.65
C ALA A 215 -13.37 50.21 -12.15
N SER A 216 -12.47 50.89 -12.86
CA SER A 216 -12.16 50.59 -14.26
C SER A 216 -11.59 49.18 -14.44
N GLN A 217 -10.77 48.71 -13.50
CA GLN A 217 -10.32 47.32 -13.52
C GLN A 217 -11.45 46.33 -13.22
N CYS A 218 -12.38 46.69 -12.33
CA CYS A 218 -13.55 45.88 -11.99
C CYS A 218 -14.45 45.69 -13.22
N GLU A 219 -14.69 46.77 -13.98
CA GLU A 219 -15.42 46.73 -15.26
C GLU A 219 -14.78 45.74 -16.23
N GLU A 220 -13.46 45.83 -16.45
CA GLU A 220 -12.74 44.94 -17.37
C GLU A 220 -12.84 43.46 -16.96
N LEU A 221 -12.69 43.17 -15.67
CA LEU A 221 -12.78 41.79 -15.18
C LEU A 221 -14.20 41.23 -15.31
N TYR A 222 -15.24 42.04 -15.06
CA TYR A 222 -16.61 41.63 -15.32
C TYR A 222 -16.93 41.52 -16.81
N ALA A 223 -16.31 42.33 -17.67
CA ALA A 223 -16.44 42.20 -19.12
C ALA A 223 -15.81 40.88 -19.61
N ASP A 224 -14.66 40.50 -19.07
CA ASP A 224 -14.06 39.19 -19.35
C ASP A 224 -14.93 38.04 -18.85
N ALA A 225 -15.41 38.10 -17.60
CA ALA A 225 -16.33 37.11 -17.06
C ALA A 225 -17.61 36.98 -17.90
N ALA A 226 -18.23 38.09 -18.29
CA ALA A 226 -19.42 38.12 -19.16
C ALA A 226 -19.15 37.43 -20.51
N ARG A 227 -18.00 37.73 -21.13
CA ARG A 227 -17.60 37.14 -22.40
C ARG A 227 -17.38 35.62 -22.29
N GLN A 228 -16.73 35.16 -21.22
CA GLN A 228 -16.49 33.73 -21.01
C GLN A 228 -17.79 32.99 -20.69
N MET A 229 -18.63 33.53 -19.79
CA MET A 229 -19.94 32.96 -19.44
C MET A 229 -20.93 32.98 -20.61
N GLY A 230 -20.82 33.97 -21.51
CA GLY A 230 -21.70 34.13 -22.68
C GLY A 230 -21.36 33.24 -23.88
N ARG A 231 -20.35 32.36 -23.79
CA ARG A 231 -20.05 31.37 -24.84
C ARG A 231 -21.25 30.46 -25.08
N GLU A 232 -21.48 30.09 -26.34
CA GLU A 232 -22.68 29.31 -26.72
C GLU A 232 -22.73 27.95 -26.00
N SER A 233 -21.57 27.34 -25.73
CA SER A 233 -21.46 26.09 -24.94
C SER A 233 -21.93 26.22 -23.49
N LEU A 234 -21.84 27.41 -22.88
CA LEU A 234 -22.11 27.63 -21.46
C LEU A 234 -23.42 28.38 -21.19
N LYS A 235 -24.05 28.94 -22.22
CA LYS A 235 -25.21 29.84 -22.10
C LYS A 235 -26.39 29.24 -21.33
N ASN A 236 -26.58 27.91 -21.41
CA ASN A 236 -27.66 27.19 -20.74
C ASN A 236 -27.26 26.58 -19.38
N LEU A 237 -25.97 26.69 -19.00
CA LEU A 237 -25.45 26.10 -17.76
C LEU A 237 -25.82 26.96 -16.54
N TRP A 238 -25.68 28.28 -16.65
CA TRP A 238 -25.80 29.21 -15.53
C TRP A 238 -27.23 29.35 -15.00
N GLU A 239 -27.37 29.85 -13.76
CA GLU A 239 -28.65 30.37 -13.29
C GLU A 239 -29.14 31.51 -14.19
N ARG A 240 -30.46 31.60 -14.37
CA ARG A 240 -31.09 32.48 -15.39
C ARG A 240 -30.63 33.93 -15.28
N ASP A 241 -30.34 34.39 -14.07
CA ASP A 241 -30.08 35.80 -13.76
C ASP A 241 -28.58 36.08 -13.53
N TRP A 242 -27.68 35.08 -13.61
CA TRP A 242 -26.24 35.29 -13.39
C TRP A 242 -25.60 36.13 -14.48
N LEU A 243 -25.81 35.77 -15.75
CA LEU A 243 -25.21 36.48 -16.87
C LEU A 243 -25.73 37.93 -16.96
N SER A 244 -27.01 38.16 -16.65
CA SER A 244 -27.57 39.52 -16.60
C SER A 244 -27.01 40.33 -15.42
N MET A 245 -26.82 39.71 -14.26
CA MET A 245 -26.17 40.33 -13.10
C MET A 245 -24.72 40.72 -13.41
N VAL A 246 -23.94 39.83 -14.02
CA VAL A 246 -22.55 40.08 -14.42
C VAL A 246 -22.47 41.23 -15.44
N ASN A 247 -23.33 41.22 -16.46
CA ASN A 247 -23.41 42.32 -17.43
C ASN A 247 -23.89 43.65 -16.80
N SER A 248 -24.76 43.59 -15.78
CA SER A 248 -25.15 44.78 -15.03
C SER A 248 -24.00 45.33 -14.20
N LYS A 249 -23.23 44.47 -13.51
CA LYS A 249 -22.07 44.87 -12.71
C LYS A 249 -20.99 45.47 -13.59
N GLN A 250 -20.72 44.89 -14.76
CA GLN A 250 -19.82 45.45 -15.77
C GLN A 250 -20.18 46.91 -16.09
N ALA A 251 -21.42 47.18 -16.51
CA ALA A 251 -21.86 48.54 -16.82
C ALA A 251 -21.84 49.48 -15.60
N ALA A 252 -22.26 49.00 -14.42
CA ALA A 252 -22.26 49.81 -13.20
C ALA A 252 -20.85 50.23 -12.77
N PHE A 253 -19.87 49.31 -12.81
CA PHE A 253 -18.49 49.65 -12.49
C PHE A 253 -17.84 50.55 -13.54
N GLY A 254 -18.25 50.45 -14.82
CA GLY A 254 -17.89 51.44 -15.84
C GLY A 254 -18.41 52.84 -15.49
N ALA A 255 -19.67 52.94 -15.07
CA ALA A 255 -20.26 54.22 -14.64
C ALA A 255 -19.60 54.79 -13.38
N ILE A 256 -19.27 53.94 -12.41
CA ILE A 256 -18.55 54.33 -11.19
C ILE A 256 -17.15 54.84 -11.53
N ALA A 257 -16.44 54.18 -12.45
CA ALA A 257 -15.14 54.64 -12.91
C ALA A 257 -15.22 56.05 -13.52
N GLU A 258 -16.22 56.28 -14.38
CA GLU A 258 -16.47 57.59 -14.99
C GLU A 258 -16.89 58.65 -13.97
N LEU A 259 -17.71 58.29 -12.97
CA LEU A 259 -18.08 59.19 -11.86
C LEU A 259 -16.83 59.69 -11.11
N HIS A 260 -15.99 58.77 -10.64
CA HIS A 260 -14.81 59.17 -9.88
C HIS A 260 -13.79 59.91 -10.75
N GLN A 261 -13.67 59.55 -12.03
CA GLN A 261 -12.83 60.31 -12.96
C GLN A 261 -13.39 61.72 -13.22
N ALA A 262 -14.72 61.89 -13.25
CA ALA A 262 -15.34 63.21 -13.33
C ALA A 262 -15.02 64.07 -12.09
N LEU A 263 -15.03 63.49 -10.89
CA LEU A 263 -14.60 64.18 -9.65
C LEU A 263 -13.13 64.60 -9.68
N VAL A 264 -12.26 63.84 -10.37
CA VAL A 264 -10.87 64.27 -10.63
C VAL A 264 -10.82 65.47 -11.57
N CYS A 265 -11.67 65.51 -12.59
CA CYS A 265 -11.79 66.66 -13.50
C CYS A 265 -12.36 67.89 -12.77
N GLN A 266 -13.34 67.70 -11.90
CA GLN A 266 -13.90 68.73 -11.03
C GLN A 266 -12.83 69.38 -10.16
N ALA A 267 -11.98 68.56 -9.51
CA ALA A 267 -10.86 69.05 -8.71
C ALA A 267 -9.83 69.85 -9.53
N LYS A 268 -9.71 69.56 -10.83
CA LYS A 268 -8.88 70.29 -11.79
C LYS A 268 -9.60 71.48 -12.45
N LYS A 269 -10.90 71.68 -12.15
CA LYS A 269 -11.78 72.69 -12.77
C LYS A 269 -11.99 72.50 -14.27
N ASP A 270 -11.90 71.26 -14.77
CA ASP A 270 -12.20 70.92 -16.17
C ASP A 270 -13.67 70.52 -16.32
N VAL A 271 -14.53 71.52 -16.34
CA VAL A 271 -16.00 71.37 -16.33
C VAL A 271 -16.53 70.70 -17.60
N GLY A 272 -15.87 70.92 -18.74
CA GLY A 272 -16.25 70.30 -20.01
C GLY A 272 -16.06 68.78 -19.97
N GLU A 273 -14.87 68.32 -19.60
CA GLU A 273 -14.58 66.89 -19.44
C GLU A 273 -15.40 66.26 -18.30
N GLU A 274 -15.58 66.96 -17.18
CA GLU A 274 -16.44 66.53 -16.07
C GLU A 274 -17.86 66.18 -16.54
N LEU A 275 -18.50 67.08 -17.31
CA LEU A 275 -19.85 66.85 -17.84
C LEU A 275 -19.92 65.71 -18.85
N ALA A 276 -18.92 65.57 -19.72
CA ALA A 276 -18.87 64.47 -20.67
C ALA A 276 -18.81 63.11 -19.95
N ARG A 277 -18.00 63.01 -18.90
CA ARG A 277 -17.85 61.79 -18.09
C ARG A 277 -19.10 61.48 -17.27
N LEU A 278 -19.70 62.48 -16.63
CA LEU A 278 -20.96 62.30 -15.89
C LEU A 278 -22.12 61.89 -16.82
N GLY A 279 -22.19 62.45 -18.02
CA GLY A 279 -23.14 62.04 -19.06
C GLY A 279 -22.98 60.56 -19.43
N HIS A 280 -21.74 60.13 -19.70
CA HIS A 280 -21.44 58.73 -19.98
C HIS A 280 -21.77 57.81 -18.79
N ALA A 281 -21.46 58.23 -17.56
CA ALA A 281 -21.79 57.48 -16.35
C ALA A 281 -23.31 57.25 -16.21
N MET A 282 -24.14 58.24 -16.53
CA MET A 282 -25.61 58.08 -16.52
C MET A 282 -26.10 57.06 -17.55
N GLU A 283 -25.56 57.09 -18.78
CA GLU A 283 -25.91 56.13 -19.83
C GLU A 283 -25.57 54.69 -19.42
N LEU A 284 -24.38 54.51 -18.85
CA LEU A 284 -23.91 53.22 -18.34
C LEU A 284 -24.75 52.73 -17.15
N MET A 285 -25.10 53.60 -16.19
CA MET A 285 -26.00 53.22 -15.08
C MET A 285 -27.39 52.81 -15.56
N LYS A 286 -27.94 53.51 -16.55
CA LYS A 286 -29.24 53.16 -17.15
C LYS A 286 -29.18 51.80 -17.85
N ALA A 287 -28.08 51.52 -18.54
CA ALA A 287 -27.84 50.20 -19.14
C ALA A 287 -27.70 49.10 -18.07
N ALA A 288 -27.01 49.39 -16.96
CA ALA A 288 -26.89 48.47 -15.82
C ALA A 288 -28.27 48.15 -15.21
N GLU A 289 -29.09 49.17 -14.93
CA GLU A 289 -30.44 49.00 -14.38
C GLU A 289 -31.34 48.18 -15.32
N ALA A 290 -31.29 48.45 -16.63
CA ALA A 290 -32.07 47.69 -17.61
C ALA A 290 -31.68 46.19 -17.68
N ARG A 291 -30.41 45.87 -17.42
CA ARG A 291 -29.90 44.48 -17.43
C ARG A 291 -30.27 43.72 -16.15
N ALA A 292 -30.16 44.33 -14.98
CA ALA A 292 -30.44 43.68 -13.69
C ALA A 292 -31.92 43.67 -13.28
N GLY A 293 -32.73 44.63 -13.76
CA GLY A 293 -34.13 44.75 -13.39
C GLY A 293 -34.31 44.91 -11.87
N VAL A 294 -35.05 43.97 -11.26
CA VAL A 294 -35.35 44.00 -9.81
C VAL A 294 -34.08 43.80 -8.95
N ALA A 295 -33.06 43.10 -9.48
CA ALA A 295 -31.81 42.81 -8.77
C ALA A 295 -30.79 43.96 -8.81
N PHE A 296 -31.15 45.14 -9.33
CA PHE A 296 -30.24 46.28 -9.46
C PHE A 296 -29.87 46.90 -8.10
N SER A 297 -28.59 46.83 -7.74
CA SER A 297 -28.06 47.23 -6.42
C SER A 297 -27.36 48.60 -6.37
N PHE A 298 -27.21 49.31 -7.50
CA PHE A 298 -26.45 50.58 -7.59
C PHE A 298 -27.37 51.82 -7.64
N ARG A 299 -28.54 51.75 -7.00
CA ARG A 299 -29.56 52.81 -7.07
C ARG A 299 -29.09 54.14 -6.47
N ASP A 300 -28.32 54.09 -5.40
CA ASP A 300 -27.84 55.29 -4.73
C ASP A 300 -26.72 55.96 -5.54
N ASP A 301 -25.83 55.17 -6.15
CA ASP A 301 -24.83 55.68 -7.09
C ASP A 301 -25.47 56.32 -8.31
N ALA A 302 -26.51 55.71 -8.89
CA ALA A 302 -27.25 56.27 -10.01
C ALA A 302 -27.88 57.62 -9.67
N LYS A 303 -28.50 57.75 -8.49
CA LYS A 303 -29.04 59.04 -7.99
C LYS A 303 -27.94 60.07 -7.77
N LYS A 304 -26.80 59.66 -7.21
CA LYS A 304 -25.64 60.53 -6.98
C LYS A 304 -25.09 61.09 -8.30
N ILE A 305 -24.90 60.22 -9.30
CA ILE A 305 -24.42 60.62 -10.63
C ILE A 305 -25.39 61.63 -11.26
N ALA A 306 -26.70 61.34 -11.26
CA ALA A 306 -27.70 62.22 -11.83
C ALA A 306 -27.74 63.60 -11.15
N ARG A 307 -27.62 63.63 -9.82
CA ARG A 307 -27.58 64.88 -9.05
C ARG A 307 -26.36 65.72 -9.42
N ILE A 308 -25.16 65.13 -9.41
CA ILE A 308 -23.92 65.85 -9.72
C ILE A 308 -23.96 66.35 -11.17
N TYR A 309 -24.47 65.53 -12.10
CA TYR A 309 -24.62 65.94 -13.50
C TYR A 309 -25.51 67.18 -13.65
N GLU A 310 -26.70 67.21 -13.04
CA GLU A 310 -27.61 68.35 -13.15
C GLU A 310 -27.05 69.62 -12.47
N GLU A 311 -26.36 69.47 -11.33
CA GLU A 311 -25.68 70.58 -10.65
C GLU A 311 -24.54 71.15 -11.53
N THR A 312 -23.62 70.31 -12.02
CA THR A 312 -22.51 70.72 -12.89
C THR A 312 -23.02 71.29 -14.21
N LYS A 313 -24.10 70.73 -14.78
CA LYS A 313 -24.66 71.19 -16.05
C LYS A 313 -25.25 72.58 -15.92
N LYS A 314 -26.01 72.80 -14.85
CA LYS A 314 -26.53 74.12 -14.50
C LYS A 314 -25.38 75.13 -14.36
N ASP A 315 -24.35 74.81 -13.59
CA ASP A 315 -23.21 75.71 -13.41
C ASP A 315 -22.46 75.98 -14.72
N ASN A 316 -22.34 74.98 -15.61
CA ASN A 316 -21.75 75.19 -16.91
C ASN A 316 -22.61 76.07 -17.83
N ASP A 317 -23.94 75.90 -17.81
CA ASP A 317 -24.87 76.67 -18.63
C ASP A 317 -24.98 78.14 -18.19
N PHE A 318 -24.75 78.44 -16.90
CA PHE A 318 -24.88 79.80 -16.36
C PHE A 318 -23.55 80.51 -16.05
N ILE A 319 -22.48 79.77 -15.76
CA ILE A 319 -21.21 80.32 -15.26
C ILE A 319 -20.08 80.03 -16.26
N TYR A 320 -19.75 78.75 -16.47
CA TYR A 320 -18.47 78.38 -17.10
C TYR A 320 -18.49 78.37 -18.64
N HIS A 321 -19.62 78.01 -19.25
CA HIS A 321 -19.81 77.86 -20.70
C HIS A 321 -18.70 77.02 -21.37
N ALA A 322 -18.17 76.02 -20.66
CA ALA A 322 -17.13 75.15 -21.18
C ALA A 322 -17.71 74.24 -22.26
N ARG A 323 -16.92 73.99 -23.32
CA ARG A 323 -17.27 73.07 -24.39
C ARG A 323 -17.20 71.63 -23.87
N VAL A 324 -18.31 70.91 -23.95
CA VAL A 324 -18.36 69.48 -23.61
C VAL A 324 -17.77 68.66 -24.75
N PRO A 325 -16.66 67.92 -24.54
CA PRO A 325 -16.08 67.04 -25.55
C PRO A 325 -16.93 65.78 -25.77
N GLU A 326 -16.71 65.09 -26.89
CA GLU A 326 -17.36 63.80 -27.15
C GLU A 326 -16.68 62.68 -26.33
N VAL A 327 -17.44 61.70 -25.84
CA VAL A 327 -16.94 60.60 -24.98
C VAL A 327 -15.73 59.88 -25.60
N LYS A 328 -15.76 59.63 -26.92
CA LYS A 328 -14.66 58.96 -27.65
C LYS A 328 -13.35 59.76 -27.69
N SER A 329 -13.40 61.07 -27.42
CA SER A 329 -12.22 61.94 -27.38
C SER A 329 -11.60 62.06 -25.99
N LEU A 330 -12.23 61.47 -24.98
CA LEU A 330 -11.73 61.46 -23.61
C LEU A 330 -10.54 60.51 -23.45
N ALA A 331 -9.61 60.88 -22.57
CA ALA A 331 -8.52 59.99 -22.21
C ALA A 331 -9.05 58.75 -21.47
N PRO A 332 -8.52 57.54 -21.75
CA PRO A 332 -8.93 56.33 -21.05
C PRO A 332 -8.55 56.39 -19.58
N ILE A 333 -9.40 55.85 -18.73
CA ILE A 333 -9.13 55.70 -17.30
C ILE A 333 -8.06 54.61 -17.13
N GLY A 334 -7.04 54.88 -16.33
CA GLY A 334 -6.03 53.85 -15.99
C GLY A 334 -6.67 52.70 -15.21
N LYS A 335 -5.97 51.57 -15.10
CA LYS A 335 -6.48 50.40 -14.37
C LYS A 335 -5.56 50.00 -13.23
N ALA A 336 -6.15 49.51 -12.13
CA ALA A 336 -5.42 49.04 -10.96
C ALA A 336 -5.82 47.60 -10.61
N VAL A 337 -4.98 46.64 -10.97
CA VAL A 337 -5.16 45.20 -10.65
C VAL A 337 -4.79 44.96 -9.20
N LEU A 338 -5.78 44.65 -8.37
CA LEU A 338 -5.61 44.30 -6.95
C LEU A 338 -5.91 42.83 -6.71
N ALA A 339 -6.90 42.28 -7.41
CA ALA A 339 -7.25 40.87 -7.35
C ALA A 339 -6.40 40.02 -8.31
N LYS A 340 -5.93 38.88 -7.82
CA LYS A 340 -5.29 37.83 -8.62
C LYS A 340 -5.62 36.44 -8.09
N PRO A 341 -5.63 35.40 -8.94
CA PRO A 341 -5.70 34.02 -8.46
C PRO A 341 -4.54 33.73 -7.50
N LEU A 342 -4.84 33.11 -6.36
CA LEU A 342 -3.81 32.66 -5.42
C LEU A 342 -3.39 31.23 -5.71
N PRO A 343 -2.11 30.86 -5.56
CA PRO A 343 -1.70 29.48 -5.72
C PRO A 343 -2.39 28.61 -4.67
N VAL A 344 -2.78 27.41 -5.09
CA VAL A 344 -3.32 26.41 -4.17
C VAL A 344 -2.20 25.93 -3.24
N PRO A 345 -2.40 25.97 -1.91
CA PRO A 345 -1.37 25.57 -0.96
C PRO A 345 -1.14 24.06 -0.99
N ASP A 346 0.07 23.62 -0.62
CA ASP A 346 0.40 22.18 -0.48
C ASP A 346 -0.45 21.50 0.60
N LYS A 347 -0.85 22.26 1.62
CA LYS A 347 -1.74 21.83 2.70
C LYS A 347 -2.75 22.92 2.99
N PHE A 348 -4.03 22.58 2.99
CA PHE A 348 -5.08 23.56 3.26
C PHE A 348 -5.33 23.77 4.76
N SER A 349 -5.40 22.69 5.55
CA SER A 349 -5.71 22.78 6.98
C SER A 349 -4.44 22.90 7.82
N ALA A 350 -4.39 23.91 8.69
CA ALA A 350 -3.27 24.11 9.61
C ALA A 350 -3.29 23.12 10.80
N SER A 351 -4.45 22.56 11.16
CA SER A 351 -4.66 21.79 12.40
C SER A 351 -4.84 20.29 12.17
N GLY A 352 -4.98 19.83 10.92
CA GLY A 352 -5.17 18.41 10.61
C GLY A 352 -3.89 17.58 10.78
N GLN A 353 -3.92 16.56 11.65
CA GLN A 353 -2.92 15.49 11.68
C GLN A 353 -3.08 14.58 10.45
N ASP A 354 -1.97 14.15 9.86
CA ASP A 354 -1.99 13.12 8.81
C ASP A 354 -2.32 11.75 9.43
N LEU A 355 -3.51 11.23 9.09
CA LEU A 355 -4.05 9.97 9.61
C LEU A 355 -3.17 8.78 9.23
N PHE A 356 -2.43 8.90 8.13
CA PHE A 356 -1.62 7.82 7.57
C PHE A 356 -0.14 8.04 7.80
N SER A 357 0.27 8.95 8.69
CA SER A 357 1.68 9.37 8.87
C SER A 357 2.67 8.21 9.17
N ALA A 358 2.17 7.10 9.71
CA ALA A 358 2.95 5.88 9.92
C ALA A 358 3.23 5.08 8.63
N LEU A 359 2.39 5.23 7.60
CA LEU A 359 2.55 4.53 6.33
C LEU A 359 3.58 5.25 5.46
N LEU A 360 4.61 4.52 5.04
CA LEU A 360 5.56 4.98 4.03
C LEU A 360 5.00 4.79 2.62
N PRO A 361 5.46 5.55 1.62
CA PRO A 361 5.13 5.25 0.23
C PRO A 361 5.46 3.81 -0.16
N VAL A 362 4.57 3.14 -0.90
CA VAL A 362 4.74 1.73 -1.32
C VAL A 362 6.08 1.50 -2.00
N SER A 363 6.52 2.42 -2.86
CA SER A 363 7.81 2.37 -3.54
C SER A 363 9.00 2.31 -2.57
N VAL A 364 8.92 3.05 -1.46
CA VAL A 364 9.95 3.07 -0.41
C VAL A 364 9.90 1.81 0.44
N SER A 365 8.70 1.36 0.85
CA SER A 365 8.55 0.11 1.60
C SER A 365 9.07 -1.09 0.82
N GLN A 366 8.73 -1.19 -0.47
CA GLN A 366 9.25 -2.24 -1.34
C GLN A 366 10.77 -2.14 -1.55
N ALA A 367 11.30 -0.91 -1.64
CA ALA A 367 12.74 -0.71 -1.76
C ALA A 367 13.49 -1.18 -0.51
N LEU A 368 12.95 -0.92 0.69
CA LEU A 368 13.50 -1.40 1.96
C LEU A 368 13.51 -2.93 2.00
N GLN A 369 12.40 -3.59 1.66
CA GLN A 369 12.33 -5.05 1.62
C GLN A 369 13.37 -5.66 0.66
N LYS A 370 13.52 -5.09 -0.55
CA LYS A 370 14.52 -5.55 -1.53
C LYS A 370 15.95 -5.33 -1.04
N PHE A 371 16.21 -4.21 -0.39
CA PHE A 371 17.50 -3.92 0.22
C PHE A 371 17.85 -4.97 1.30
N ASP A 372 16.91 -5.28 2.19
CA ASP A 372 17.11 -6.26 3.26
C ASP A 372 17.38 -7.68 2.71
N VAL A 373 16.66 -8.07 1.65
CA VAL A 373 16.93 -9.34 0.95
C VAL A 373 18.35 -9.36 0.39
N ARG A 374 18.75 -8.34 -0.37
CA ARG A 374 20.09 -8.26 -0.99
C ARG A 374 21.19 -8.24 0.08
N LYS A 375 21.00 -7.48 1.15
CA LYS A 375 21.91 -7.42 2.29
C LYS A 375 22.09 -8.81 2.90
N THR A 376 20.98 -9.50 3.15
CA THR A 376 20.97 -10.85 3.74
C THR A 376 21.65 -11.87 2.82
N GLU A 377 21.42 -11.80 1.51
CA GLU A 377 22.08 -12.64 0.51
C GLU A 377 23.60 -12.46 0.51
N ILE A 378 24.08 -11.20 0.54
CA ILE A 378 25.53 -10.91 0.59
C ILE A 378 26.13 -11.45 1.89
N ILE A 379 25.53 -11.12 3.04
CA ILE A 379 26.01 -11.57 4.36
C ILE A 379 26.07 -13.10 4.42
N ASN A 380 25.00 -13.79 4.02
CA ASN A 380 24.96 -15.25 4.04
C ASN A 380 25.96 -15.87 3.06
N GLY A 381 26.15 -15.25 1.89
CA GLY A 381 27.13 -15.69 0.90
C GLY A 381 28.57 -15.62 1.43
N GLU A 382 28.95 -14.54 2.10
CA GLU A 382 30.29 -14.40 2.68
C GLU A 382 30.50 -15.34 3.89
N ILE A 383 29.50 -15.48 4.77
CA ILE A 383 29.56 -16.42 5.90
C ILE A 383 29.71 -17.87 5.39
N ALA A 384 28.99 -18.24 4.33
CA ALA A 384 29.10 -19.57 3.73
C ALA A 384 30.52 -19.84 3.21
N LYS A 385 31.15 -18.87 2.53
CA LYS A 385 32.55 -18.99 2.07
C LYS A 385 33.51 -19.19 3.24
N LEU A 386 33.39 -18.39 4.30
CA LEU A 386 34.24 -18.49 5.49
C LEU A 386 34.15 -19.88 6.12
N ARG A 387 32.92 -20.37 6.34
CA ARG A 387 32.69 -21.69 6.94
C ARG A 387 33.19 -22.84 6.08
N GLN A 388 32.92 -22.78 4.77
CA GLN A 388 33.38 -23.81 3.82
C GLN A 388 34.90 -23.93 3.82
N GLN A 389 35.60 -22.80 3.83
CA GLN A 389 37.07 -22.77 3.78
C GLN A 389 37.68 -23.21 5.11
N THR A 390 37.10 -22.81 6.24
CA THR A 390 37.52 -23.34 7.55
C THR A 390 37.33 -24.85 7.65
N GLN A 391 36.24 -25.39 7.09
CA GLN A 391 36.01 -26.83 7.03
C GLN A 391 37.04 -27.54 6.13
N TYR A 392 37.40 -26.95 4.99
CA TYR A 392 38.45 -27.46 4.12
C TYR A 392 39.81 -27.49 4.84
N LEU A 393 40.21 -26.40 5.49
CA LEU A 393 41.44 -26.33 6.28
C LEU A 393 41.50 -27.40 7.37
N ASN A 394 40.41 -27.58 8.14
CA ASN A 394 40.33 -28.63 9.16
C ASN A 394 40.46 -30.03 8.55
N GLY A 395 39.82 -30.28 7.39
CA GLY A 395 39.94 -31.54 6.67
C GLY A 395 41.37 -31.84 6.22
N VAL A 396 42.10 -30.82 5.74
CA VAL A 396 43.53 -30.95 5.40
C VAL A 396 44.33 -31.30 6.65
N LEU A 397 44.17 -30.57 7.76
CA LEU A 397 44.91 -30.84 9.00
C LEU A 397 44.66 -32.24 9.56
N ALA A 398 43.39 -32.68 9.56
CA ALA A 398 43.02 -34.03 9.99
C ALA A 398 43.69 -35.09 9.10
N SER A 399 43.72 -34.88 7.78
CA SER A 399 44.38 -35.80 6.83
C SER A 399 45.90 -35.88 6.98
N LEU A 400 46.51 -34.92 7.68
CA LEU A 400 47.94 -34.88 7.99
C LEU A 400 48.24 -35.23 9.46
N ASN A 401 47.22 -35.56 10.26
CA ASN A 401 47.32 -35.82 11.70
C ASN A 401 47.89 -34.62 12.50
N LEU A 402 47.66 -33.39 12.04
CA LEU A 402 48.16 -32.18 12.69
C LEU A 402 47.06 -31.53 13.55
N PRO A 403 47.39 -30.96 14.74
CA PRO A 403 48.73 -30.88 15.35
C PRO A 403 49.13 -32.12 16.17
N ALA A 404 48.28 -33.14 16.28
CA ALA A 404 48.49 -34.30 17.17
C ALA A 404 49.84 -35.02 16.93
N ALA A 405 50.27 -35.13 15.67
CA ALA A 405 51.55 -35.73 15.29
C ALA A 405 52.78 -34.97 15.84
N LEU A 406 52.68 -33.66 16.09
CA LEU A 406 53.75 -32.86 16.69
C LEU A 406 53.81 -33.00 18.22
N GLU A 407 52.71 -33.42 18.83
CA GLU A 407 52.53 -33.50 20.28
C GLU A 407 52.78 -34.91 20.83
N ASP A 408 52.73 -35.92 19.98
CA ASP A 408 52.99 -37.33 20.33
C ASP A 408 54.50 -37.61 20.47
N THR A 409 55.14 -36.97 21.45
CA THR A 409 56.59 -37.09 21.68
C THR A 409 57.00 -38.36 22.45
N THR A 410 56.08 -38.95 23.21
CA THR A 410 56.35 -40.12 24.07
C THR A 410 55.83 -41.44 23.49
N GLY A 411 54.85 -41.39 22.57
CA GLY A 411 54.18 -42.56 22.00
C GLY A 411 53.24 -43.30 22.98
N CYS A 412 53.18 -42.89 24.25
CA CYS A 412 52.42 -43.58 25.30
C CYS A 412 51.37 -42.70 25.99
N SER A 413 51.50 -41.38 25.97
CA SER A 413 50.54 -40.45 26.59
C SER A 413 49.52 -39.90 25.59
N LEU A 414 48.36 -39.45 26.05
CA LEU A 414 47.41 -38.72 25.20
C LEU A 414 48.02 -37.37 24.75
N PRO A 415 48.00 -37.02 23.45
CA PRO A 415 48.39 -35.70 22.99
C PRO A 415 47.50 -34.61 23.62
N PRO A 416 48.05 -33.46 24.08
CA PRO A 416 47.27 -32.38 24.69
C PRO A 416 46.10 -31.88 23.84
N SER A 417 46.31 -31.66 22.53
CA SER A 417 45.24 -31.26 21.61
C SER A 417 44.08 -32.24 21.57
N LEU A 418 44.36 -33.54 21.69
CA LEU A 418 43.31 -34.56 21.72
C LEU A 418 42.60 -34.61 23.08
N ARG A 419 43.32 -34.35 24.18
CA ARG A 419 42.73 -34.18 25.51
C ARG A 419 41.76 -33.01 25.54
N ASP A 420 42.17 -31.86 25.00
CA ASP A 420 41.35 -30.65 24.93
C ASP A 420 40.10 -30.89 24.07
N LYS A 421 40.25 -31.59 22.93
CA LYS A 421 39.14 -32.03 22.07
C LYS A 421 38.17 -32.95 22.81
N ALA A 422 38.67 -33.94 23.56
CA ALA A 422 37.84 -34.84 24.36
C ALA A 422 37.11 -34.08 25.48
N GLU A 423 37.78 -33.16 26.15
CA GLU A 423 37.16 -32.27 27.15
C GLU A 423 36.06 -31.41 26.54
N ALA A 424 36.27 -30.82 25.36
CA ALA A 424 35.26 -30.04 24.67
C ALA A 424 34.01 -30.87 24.29
N VAL A 425 34.20 -32.13 23.88
CA VAL A 425 33.09 -33.07 23.61
C VAL A 425 32.33 -33.38 24.90
N ARG A 426 33.03 -33.69 25.99
CA ARG A 426 32.43 -33.98 27.31
C ARG A 426 31.68 -32.77 27.88
N ALA A 427 32.26 -31.57 27.80
CA ALA A 427 31.64 -30.32 28.24
C ALA A 427 30.33 -30.03 27.50
N LYS A 428 30.20 -30.49 26.26
CA LYS A 428 28.97 -30.38 25.45
C LYS A 428 28.00 -31.55 25.66
N GLY A 429 28.25 -32.43 26.62
CA GLY A 429 27.38 -33.53 27.01
C GLY A 429 27.67 -34.86 26.31
N GLY A 430 28.82 -34.97 25.62
CA GLY A 430 29.29 -36.22 25.02
C GLY A 430 28.33 -36.81 24.00
N ILE A 431 28.48 -38.11 23.75
CA ILE A 431 27.64 -38.88 22.83
C ILE A 431 26.15 -38.84 23.19
N GLN A 432 25.81 -38.75 24.48
CA GLN A 432 24.41 -38.73 24.93
C GLN A 432 23.66 -37.49 24.44
N ALA A 433 24.32 -36.34 24.37
CA ALA A 433 23.72 -35.11 23.87
C ALA A 433 23.30 -35.22 22.39
N ILE A 434 24.17 -35.78 21.54
CA ILE A 434 23.84 -36.02 20.13
C ILE A 434 22.75 -37.08 19.98
N GLN A 435 22.83 -38.18 20.72
CA GLN A 435 21.82 -39.24 20.68
C GLN A 435 20.43 -38.70 21.02
N LYS A 436 20.33 -37.83 22.03
CA LYS A 436 19.09 -37.15 22.39
C LYS A 436 18.56 -36.27 21.25
N LEU A 437 19.41 -35.42 20.67
CA LEU A 437 18.97 -34.56 19.56
C LEU A 437 18.51 -35.39 18.35
N ILE A 438 19.19 -36.50 18.04
CA ILE A 438 18.80 -37.42 16.97
C ILE A 438 17.46 -38.11 17.27
N SER A 439 17.17 -38.43 18.54
CA SER A 439 15.87 -39.02 18.94
C SER A 439 14.73 -38.00 18.95
N ASP A 440 15.03 -36.72 19.20
CA ASP A 440 14.02 -35.67 19.27
C ASP A 440 13.55 -35.20 17.87
N LEU A 441 14.42 -35.22 16.86
CA LEU A 441 14.09 -34.77 15.49
C LEU A 441 12.88 -35.48 14.87
N PRO A 442 12.77 -36.83 14.90
CA PRO A 442 11.59 -37.53 14.38
C PRO A 442 10.27 -37.07 15.03
N VAL A 443 10.27 -36.77 16.32
CA VAL A 443 9.08 -36.31 17.06
C VAL A 443 8.66 -34.93 16.57
N LEU A 444 9.62 -34.03 16.35
CA LEU A 444 9.35 -32.70 15.80
C LEU A 444 8.86 -32.77 14.35
N LEU A 445 9.43 -33.66 13.54
CA LEU A 445 8.99 -33.92 12.17
C LEU A 445 7.54 -34.44 12.14
N GLU A 446 7.22 -35.43 12.97
CA GLU A 446 5.87 -36.01 13.08
C GLU A 446 4.83 -34.94 13.43
N ARG A 447 5.11 -34.11 14.44
CA ARG A 447 4.25 -32.98 14.81
C ARG A 447 3.94 -32.05 13.63
N ASN A 448 4.95 -31.69 12.83
CA ASN A 448 4.76 -30.83 11.67
C ASN A 448 3.94 -31.53 10.57
N GLN A 449 4.15 -32.83 10.37
CA GLN A 449 3.35 -33.62 9.42
C GLN A 449 1.88 -33.71 9.84
N GLU A 450 1.59 -33.95 11.12
CA GLU A 450 0.23 -34.03 11.65
C GLU A 450 -0.56 -32.73 11.42
N ILE A 451 0.05 -31.56 11.70
CA ILE A 451 -0.58 -30.25 11.46
C ILE A 451 -0.95 -30.09 9.97
N LEU A 452 -0.04 -30.48 9.08
CA LEU A 452 -0.23 -30.34 7.65
C LEU A 452 -1.30 -31.32 7.11
N VAL A 453 -1.28 -32.56 7.56
CA VAL A 453 -2.28 -33.59 7.23
C VAL A 453 -3.66 -33.15 7.68
N GLU A 454 -3.78 -32.58 8.87
CA GLU A 454 -5.06 -32.07 9.37
C GLU A 454 -5.56 -30.88 8.54
N GLY A 455 -4.68 -29.94 8.17
CA GLY A 455 -5.04 -28.84 7.25
C GLY A 455 -5.53 -29.35 5.88
N GLU A 456 -4.87 -30.37 5.33
CA GLU A 456 -5.31 -31.00 4.08
C GLU A 456 -6.67 -31.70 4.22
N ARG A 457 -6.88 -32.42 5.32
CA ARG A 457 -8.16 -33.07 5.63
C ARG A 457 -9.31 -32.06 5.67
N LEU A 458 -9.13 -30.93 6.36
CA LEU A 458 -10.14 -29.87 6.46
C LEU A 458 -10.53 -29.28 5.09
N LEU A 459 -9.56 -29.06 4.20
CA LEU A 459 -9.83 -28.57 2.85
C LEU A 459 -10.55 -29.61 2.00
N GLN A 460 -10.13 -30.88 2.10
CA GLN A 460 -10.74 -31.98 1.35
C GLN A 460 -12.19 -32.19 1.77
N GLU A 461 -12.50 -32.16 3.06
CA GLU A 461 -13.86 -32.30 3.58
C GLU A 461 -14.80 -31.17 3.13
N GLU A 462 -14.33 -29.91 3.14
CA GLU A 462 -15.13 -28.79 2.65
C GLU A 462 -15.37 -28.90 1.14
N GLN A 463 -14.34 -29.27 0.38
CA GLN A 463 -14.44 -29.44 -1.07
C GLN A 463 -15.38 -30.59 -1.45
N ASP A 464 -15.30 -31.72 -0.77
CA ASP A 464 -16.17 -32.86 -1.02
C ASP A 464 -17.62 -32.55 -0.62
N SER A 465 -17.83 -31.81 0.48
CA SER A 465 -19.17 -31.32 0.83
C SER A 465 -19.73 -30.34 -0.22
N ASP A 466 -18.91 -29.43 -0.77
CA ASP A 466 -19.35 -28.55 -1.87
C ASP A 466 -19.70 -29.35 -3.12
N ARG A 467 -18.87 -30.32 -3.48
CA ARG A 467 -19.06 -31.18 -4.65
C ARG A 467 -20.34 -31.99 -4.55
N GLU A 468 -20.60 -32.57 -3.37
CA GLU A 468 -21.81 -33.34 -3.10
C GLU A 468 -23.07 -32.46 -3.22
N LEU A 469 -23.09 -31.31 -2.54
CA LEU A 469 -24.25 -30.39 -2.57
C LEU A 469 -24.48 -29.79 -3.95
N ARG A 470 -23.41 -29.47 -4.68
CA ARG A 470 -23.51 -29.05 -6.08
C ARG A 470 -24.09 -30.15 -6.96
N GLY A 471 -23.75 -31.41 -6.71
CA GLY A 471 -24.36 -32.56 -7.39
C GLY A 471 -25.86 -32.72 -7.07
N GLN A 472 -26.24 -32.57 -5.80
CA GLN A 472 -27.62 -32.70 -5.34
C GLN A 472 -28.53 -31.56 -5.83
N PHE A 473 -28.08 -30.31 -5.73
CA PHE A 473 -28.89 -29.12 -5.99
C PHE A 473 -28.65 -28.46 -7.37
N LYS A 474 -27.61 -28.90 -8.11
CA LYS A 474 -27.28 -28.46 -9.48
C LYS A 474 -27.31 -26.93 -9.63
N GLU A 475 -28.17 -26.41 -10.51
CA GLU A 475 -28.33 -24.99 -10.81
C GLU A 475 -28.76 -24.14 -9.61
N ARG A 476 -29.30 -24.76 -8.55
CA ARG A 476 -29.71 -24.07 -7.33
C ARG A 476 -28.55 -23.86 -6.35
N TRP A 477 -27.41 -24.50 -6.58
CA TRP A 477 -26.18 -24.31 -5.79
C TRP A 477 -25.28 -23.26 -6.47
N THR A 478 -25.60 -21.99 -6.24
CA THR A 478 -25.03 -20.87 -7.03
C THR A 478 -23.72 -20.32 -6.49
N ARG A 479 -23.20 -20.84 -5.36
CA ARG A 479 -21.92 -20.37 -4.81
C ARG A 479 -20.72 -20.80 -5.65
N SER A 480 -19.64 -20.02 -5.57
CA SER A 480 -18.35 -20.33 -6.19
C SER A 480 -17.83 -21.71 -5.75
N ALA A 481 -17.23 -22.45 -6.68
CA ALA A 481 -16.71 -23.79 -6.41
C ALA A 481 -15.53 -23.75 -5.45
N SER A 482 -15.59 -24.58 -4.40
CA SER A 482 -14.53 -24.69 -3.41
C SER A 482 -13.18 -25.07 -4.03
N GLU A 483 -13.22 -25.94 -5.04
CA GLU A 483 -12.06 -26.36 -5.82
C GLU A 483 -11.26 -25.19 -6.40
N LYS A 484 -11.96 -24.15 -6.87
CA LYS A 484 -11.33 -22.95 -7.43
C LYS A 484 -10.84 -22.00 -6.33
N LEU A 485 -11.60 -21.86 -5.25
CA LEU A 485 -11.26 -20.95 -4.16
C LEU A 485 -10.10 -21.44 -3.29
N ASN A 486 -9.98 -22.76 -3.10
CA ASN A 486 -8.95 -23.35 -2.26
C ASN A 486 -7.63 -23.64 -3.00
N GLU A 487 -7.54 -23.39 -4.31
CA GLU A 487 -6.34 -23.64 -5.12
C GLU A 487 -5.06 -22.98 -4.54
N PRO A 488 -5.07 -21.70 -4.10
CA PRO A 488 -3.89 -21.09 -3.48
C PRO A 488 -3.47 -21.80 -2.17
N LEU A 489 -4.43 -22.28 -1.39
CA LEU A 489 -4.16 -23.02 -0.15
C LEU A 489 -3.57 -24.39 -0.46
N ARG A 490 -4.08 -25.10 -1.48
CA ARG A 490 -3.51 -26.38 -1.94
C ARG A 490 -2.09 -26.22 -2.48
N ASN A 491 -1.82 -25.15 -3.23
CA ASN A 491 -0.47 -24.84 -3.69
C ASN A 491 0.51 -24.61 -2.52
N ASN A 492 0.07 -23.93 -1.46
CA ASN A 492 0.89 -23.74 -0.26
C ASN A 492 1.09 -25.05 0.53
N LEU A 493 0.05 -25.90 0.66
CA LEU A 493 0.19 -27.25 1.25
C LEU A 493 1.28 -28.07 0.54
N ASN A 494 1.25 -28.10 -0.79
CA ASN A 494 2.23 -28.84 -1.59
C ASN A 494 3.66 -28.31 -1.39
N LYS A 495 3.83 -26.97 -1.28
CA LYS A 495 5.13 -26.37 -0.96
C LYS A 495 5.65 -26.81 0.40
N TYR A 496 4.82 -26.80 1.44
CA TYR A 496 5.24 -27.24 2.77
C TYR A 496 5.54 -28.74 2.82
N LYS A 497 4.80 -29.57 2.08
CA LYS A 497 5.13 -31.00 1.92
C LYS A 497 6.51 -31.19 1.31
N GLU A 498 6.85 -30.42 0.29
CA GLU A 498 8.17 -30.50 -0.34
C GLU A 498 9.30 -30.05 0.60
N ILE A 499 9.07 -28.98 1.38
CA ILE A 499 10.02 -28.54 2.43
C ILE A 499 10.27 -29.66 3.45
N ILE A 500 9.21 -30.31 3.94
CA ILE A 500 9.32 -31.44 4.86
C ILE A 500 10.06 -32.62 4.23
N ARG A 501 9.83 -32.90 2.94
CA ARG A 501 10.54 -33.96 2.21
C ARG A 501 12.04 -33.71 2.17
N VAL A 502 12.45 -32.49 1.83
CA VAL A 502 13.87 -32.09 1.79
C VAL A 502 14.50 -32.16 3.19
N ALA A 503 13.78 -31.71 4.23
CA ALA A 503 14.27 -31.81 5.61
C ALA A 503 14.48 -33.26 6.05
N LYS A 504 13.59 -34.18 5.65
CA LYS A 504 13.74 -35.62 5.94
C LYS A 504 14.98 -36.23 5.28
N ASP A 505 15.31 -35.83 4.05
CA ASP A 505 16.52 -36.27 3.35
C ASP A 505 17.79 -35.74 4.05
N ALA A 506 17.75 -34.51 4.57
CA ALA A 506 18.82 -33.92 5.36
C ALA A 506 19.02 -34.65 6.70
N ASP A 507 17.94 -34.94 7.44
CA ASP A 507 17.99 -35.69 8.70
C ASP A 507 18.59 -37.09 8.52
N LYS A 508 18.28 -37.75 7.40
CA LYS A 508 18.89 -39.03 7.04
C LYS A 508 20.40 -38.90 6.87
N THR A 509 20.85 -37.87 6.16
CA THR A 509 22.27 -37.59 5.93
C THR A 509 23.02 -37.38 7.26
N VAL A 510 22.43 -36.65 8.21
CA VAL A 510 22.98 -36.45 9.56
C VAL A 510 23.10 -37.76 10.31
N ARG A 511 22.05 -38.58 10.27
CA ARG A 511 22.03 -39.89 10.93
C ARG A 511 23.10 -40.82 10.37
N ASP A 512 23.24 -40.86 9.05
CA ASP A 512 24.26 -41.66 8.37
C ASP A 512 25.69 -41.19 8.74
N LYS A 513 25.91 -39.87 8.83
CA LYS A 513 27.18 -39.30 9.31
C LYS A 513 27.47 -39.69 10.77
N PHE A 514 26.48 -39.59 11.66
CA PHE A 514 26.63 -39.98 13.06
C PHE A 514 27.00 -41.47 13.19
N SER A 515 26.29 -42.36 12.49
CA SER A 515 26.56 -43.80 12.54
C SER A 515 27.99 -44.15 12.10
N LYS A 516 28.56 -43.43 11.13
CA LYS A 516 29.95 -43.64 10.68
C LYS A 516 31.00 -43.28 11.74
N HIS A 517 30.74 -42.26 12.55
CA HIS A 517 31.70 -41.74 13.54
C HIS A 517 31.36 -42.11 14.99
N GLN A 518 30.25 -42.82 15.22
CA GLN A 518 29.69 -43.11 16.54
C GLN A 518 30.72 -43.69 17.52
N ARG A 519 31.46 -44.72 17.10
CA ARG A 519 32.46 -45.39 17.95
C ARG A 519 33.53 -44.42 18.46
N HIS A 520 34.08 -43.59 17.59
CA HIS A 520 35.16 -42.67 17.95
C HIS A 520 34.65 -41.49 18.78
N ILE A 521 33.41 -41.04 18.54
CA ILE A 521 32.73 -40.06 19.39
C ILE A 521 32.50 -40.64 20.81
N GLU A 522 32.14 -41.92 20.91
CA GLU A 522 31.99 -42.61 22.19
C GLU A 522 33.33 -42.68 22.95
N MET A 523 34.42 -42.98 22.24
CA MET A 523 35.78 -42.94 22.82
C MET A 523 36.12 -41.55 23.36
N LEU A 524 35.89 -40.47 22.59
CA LEU A 524 36.13 -39.09 23.04
C LEU A 524 35.24 -38.67 24.22
N SER A 525 34.09 -39.33 24.39
CA SER A 525 33.17 -39.06 25.50
C SER A 525 33.58 -39.75 26.80
N ALA A 526 34.53 -40.70 26.75
CA ALA A 526 35.02 -41.43 27.92
C ALA A 526 36.02 -40.61 28.77
N SER A 527 36.41 -41.14 29.92
CA SER A 527 37.46 -40.53 30.76
C SER A 527 38.82 -40.58 30.06
N ASP A 528 39.72 -39.63 30.37
CA ASP A 528 41.07 -39.61 29.76
C ASP A 528 41.84 -40.92 29.98
N ALA A 529 41.65 -41.56 31.15
CA ALA A 529 42.28 -42.84 31.47
C ALA A 529 41.74 -44.00 30.60
N ASP A 530 40.45 -44.00 30.28
CA ASP A 530 39.84 -45.01 29.41
C ASP A 530 40.16 -44.76 27.94
N LEU A 531 40.28 -43.49 27.54
CA LEU A 531 40.73 -43.08 26.21
C LEU A 531 42.18 -43.50 25.97
N GLU A 532 43.08 -43.24 26.93
CA GLU A 532 44.50 -43.65 26.84
C GLU A 532 44.67 -45.17 26.72
N ARG A 533 43.84 -45.97 27.42
CA ARG A 533 43.86 -47.44 27.33
C ARG A 533 43.45 -47.98 25.95
N GLN A 534 42.65 -47.23 25.20
CA GLN A 534 42.12 -47.67 23.91
C GLN A 534 42.99 -47.24 22.72
N ILE A 535 43.97 -46.35 22.93
CA ILE A 535 44.89 -45.90 21.90
C ILE A 535 46.15 -46.80 21.92
N PRO A 536 46.56 -47.39 20.78
CA PRO A 536 47.79 -48.18 20.70
C PRO A 536 49.02 -47.38 21.13
N SER A 537 49.99 -48.01 21.80
CA SER A 537 51.29 -47.40 22.07
C SER A 537 52.13 -47.33 20.79
N GLY A 538 52.88 -46.24 20.64
CA GLY A 538 53.81 -45.98 19.55
C GLY A 538 55.23 -45.79 20.06
N ASN A 539 56.18 -45.68 19.14
CA ASN A 539 57.55 -45.32 19.47
C ASN A 539 57.70 -43.79 19.57
N PRO A 540 58.52 -43.27 20.50
CA PRO A 540 58.72 -41.84 20.67
C PRO A 540 59.34 -41.20 19.42
N THR A 541 58.73 -40.10 18.95
CA THR A 541 59.21 -39.30 17.82
C THR A 541 60.19 -38.21 18.31
N ALA A 542 61.28 -37.96 17.56
CA ALA A 542 62.32 -37.00 17.95
C ALA A 542 61.76 -35.56 18.06
N SER A 543 61.89 -34.93 19.24
CA SER A 543 61.00 -33.83 19.65
C SER A 543 61.43 -32.40 19.24
N ASN A 544 62.53 -32.20 18.51
CA ASN A 544 63.14 -30.87 18.33
C ASN A 544 63.80 -30.62 16.95
N SER A 545 63.28 -31.20 15.85
CA SER A 545 63.79 -30.85 14.51
C SER A 545 63.31 -29.45 14.06
N SER A 546 64.08 -28.81 13.17
CA SER A 546 63.69 -27.53 12.56
C SER A 546 62.35 -27.62 11.82
N CYS A 547 62.03 -28.79 11.28
CA CYS A 547 60.76 -29.09 10.63
C CYS A 547 59.58 -29.04 11.62
N VAL A 548 59.73 -29.63 12.82
CA VAL A 548 58.73 -29.57 13.90
C VAL A 548 58.48 -28.13 14.35
N GLN A 549 59.53 -27.30 14.48
CA GLN A 549 59.38 -25.89 14.85
C GLN A 549 58.60 -25.10 13.78
N ARG A 550 58.91 -25.34 12.50
CA ARG A 550 58.19 -24.74 11.37
C ARG A 550 56.71 -25.13 11.37
N LEU A 551 56.38 -26.42 11.56
CA LEU A 551 55.00 -26.88 11.62
C LEU A 551 54.23 -26.29 12.82
N ARG A 552 54.85 -26.17 14.01
CA ARG A 552 54.21 -25.50 15.17
C ARG A 552 53.85 -24.05 14.86
N HIS A 553 54.74 -23.30 14.23
CA HIS A 553 54.46 -21.93 13.83
C HIS A 553 53.32 -21.84 12.80
N LEU A 554 53.27 -22.76 11.83
CA LEU A 554 52.15 -22.82 10.87
C LEU A 554 50.81 -23.15 11.54
N MET A 555 50.79 -23.99 12.60
CA MET A 555 49.56 -24.25 13.36
C MET A 555 49.07 -23.02 14.14
N GLU A 556 49.98 -22.20 14.68
CA GLU A 556 49.62 -20.91 15.29
C GLU A 556 48.97 -19.96 14.26
N GLN A 557 49.50 -19.94 13.03
CA GLN A 557 48.89 -19.18 11.93
C GLN A 557 47.50 -19.71 11.55
N VAL A 558 47.27 -21.03 11.59
CA VAL A 558 45.95 -21.62 11.36
C VAL A 558 44.94 -21.12 12.41
N GLU A 559 45.28 -21.18 13.69
CA GLU A 559 44.39 -20.72 14.75
C GLU A 559 44.13 -19.21 14.66
N THR A 560 45.13 -18.43 14.23
CA THR A 560 44.97 -17.00 13.94
C THR A 560 43.94 -16.76 12.82
N ILE A 561 44.04 -17.48 11.70
CA ILE A 561 43.07 -17.35 10.59
C ILE A 561 41.68 -17.76 11.05
N LYS A 562 41.53 -18.84 11.84
CA LYS A 562 40.21 -19.26 12.35
C LYS A 562 39.57 -18.19 13.24
N ALA A 563 40.34 -17.64 14.19
CA ALA A 563 39.86 -16.59 15.09
C ALA A 563 39.48 -15.30 14.32
N GLU A 564 40.27 -14.94 13.31
CA GLU A 564 39.95 -13.82 12.41
C GLU A 564 38.61 -14.05 11.69
N ARG A 565 38.36 -15.26 11.18
CA ARG A 565 37.09 -15.58 10.50
C ARG A 565 35.89 -15.53 11.42
N GLU A 566 36.03 -15.96 12.67
CA GLU A 566 34.96 -15.81 13.66
C GLU A 566 34.63 -14.34 13.92
N ALA A 567 35.65 -13.48 14.00
CA ALA A 567 35.46 -12.03 14.14
C ALA A 567 34.76 -11.42 12.92
N ILE A 568 35.19 -11.77 11.70
CA ILE A 568 34.56 -11.30 10.45
C ILE A 568 33.09 -11.77 10.38
N GLU A 569 32.81 -13.03 10.71
CA GLU A 569 31.44 -13.56 10.75
C GLU A 569 30.56 -12.79 11.76
N ALA A 570 31.10 -12.44 12.92
CA ALA A 570 30.38 -11.63 13.91
C ALA A 570 30.11 -10.19 13.43
N GLU A 571 31.07 -9.56 12.75
CA GLU A 571 30.92 -8.21 12.19
C GLU A 571 29.90 -8.18 11.04
N LEU A 572 29.95 -9.19 10.14
CA LEU A 572 28.95 -9.36 9.07
C LEU A 572 27.53 -9.48 9.63
N LYS A 573 27.32 -10.27 10.69
CA LYS A 573 26.00 -10.46 11.32
C LYS A 573 25.47 -9.24 12.06
N SER A 574 26.36 -8.40 12.59
CA SER A 574 25.99 -7.21 13.37
C SER A 574 25.84 -5.95 12.52
N SER A 575 26.18 -6.01 11.24
CA SER A 575 26.01 -4.89 10.30
C SER A 575 24.55 -4.45 10.21
N THR A 576 24.29 -3.17 10.52
CA THR A 576 22.97 -2.53 10.39
C THR A 576 23.09 -1.29 9.51
N VAL A 577 22.10 -1.09 8.63
CA VAL A 577 22.09 0.03 7.68
C VAL A 577 20.65 0.51 7.55
N ASP A 578 20.39 1.78 7.86
CA ASP A 578 19.07 2.39 7.68
C ASP A 578 18.99 3.10 6.33
N MET A 579 18.29 2.50 5.38
CA MET A 579 18.08 3.06 4.04
C MET A 579 16.83 3.94 3.92
N LYS A 580 15.98 4.00 4.96
CA LYS A 580 14.71 4.72 4.90
C LYS A 580 14.88 6.20 4.55
N PRO A 581 15.83 6.96 5.15
CA PRO A 581 16.03 8.37 4.79
C PRO A 581 16.48 8.58 3.35
N LYS A 582 17.38 7.71 2.83
CA LYS A 582 17.88 7.80 1.45
C LYS A 582 16.77 7.54 0.43
N PHE A 583 15.95 6.51 0.63
CA PHE A 583 14.85 6.21 -0.29
C PHE A 583 13.75 7.29 -0.26
N LEU A 584 13.44 7.87 0.90
CA LEU A 584 12.51 9.00 0.99
C LEU A 584 13.05 10.26 0.27
N ALA A 585 14.35 10.55 0.43
CA ALA A 585 14.98 11.68 -0.25
C ALA A 585 14.97 11.50 -1.78
N ALA A 586 15.30 10.31 -2.28
CA ALA A 586 15.26 9.99 -3.71
C ALA A 586 13.84 10.13 -4.28
N LEU A 587 12.81 9.62 -3.57
CA LEU A 587 11.43 9.78 -4.01
C LEU A 587 11.02 11.27 -4.09
N THR A 588 11.47 12.09 -3.14
CA THR A 588 11.12 13.52 -3.08
C THR A 588 11.84 14.34 -4.16
N GLN A 589 13.11 14.02 -4.45
CA GLN A 589 13.94 14.78 -5.39
C GLN A 589 13.74 14.33 -6.84
N ASP A 590 13.69 13.02 -7.08
CA ASP A 590 13.72 12.43 -8.42
C ASP A 590 12.33 11.92 -8.87
N GLY A 591 11.32 11.97 -7.98
CA GLY A 591 9.98 11.45 -8.22
C GLY A 591 9.89 9.92 -8.30
N SER A 592 11.01 9.21 -8.16
CA SER A 592 11.08 7.75 -8.22
C SER A 592 12.24 7.21 -7.37
N VAL A 593 12.15 5.94 -6.96
CA VAL A 593 13.21 5.28 -6.17
C VAL A 593 13.94 4.28 -7.05
N ASN A 594 15.20 4.60 -7.42
CA ASN A 594 16.11 3.63 -8.03
C ASN A 594 16.76 2.77 -6.93
N GLU A 595 15.97 1.82 -6.41
CA GLU A 595 16.39 0.91 -5.33
C GLU A 595 17.72 0.24 -5.65
N GLN A 596 17.89 -0.31 -6.86
CA GLN A 596 19.05 -1.13 -7.19
C GLN A 596 20.37 -0.35 -7.09
N ALA A 597 20.43 0.84 -7.69
CA ALA A 597 21.64 1.66 -7.68
C ALA A 597 22.02 2.08 -6.25
N LEU A 598 21.04 2.62 -5.51
CA LEU A 598 21.23 3.11 -4.14
C LEU A 598 21.62 1.99 -3.17
N SER A 599 20.99 0.82 -3.31
CA SER A 599 21.30 -0.36 -2.51
C SER A 599 22.70 -0.88 -2.79
N VAL A 600 23.12 -0.98 -4.06
CA VAL A 600 24.45 -1.48 -4.43
C VAL A 600 25.55 -0.54 -3.93
N GLU A 601 25.36 0.76 -4.09
CA GLU A 601 26.30 1.78 -3.59
C GLU A 601 26.47 1.65 -2.07
N MET A 602 25.37 1.66 -1.32
CA MET A 602 25.42 1.59 0.15
C MET A 602 25.97 0.25 0.65
N LEU A 603 25.55 -0.87 0.05
CA LEU A 603 26.08 -2.19 0.42
C LEU A 603 27.56 -2.32 0.08
N GLY A 604 28.02 -1.69 -1.00
CA GLY A 604 29.44 -1.59 -1.34
C GLY A 604 30.24 -0.81 -0.29
N GLU A 605 29.72 0.31 0.18
CA GLU A 605 30.36 1.12 1.23
C GLU A 605 30.41 0.38 2.58
N THR A 606 29.33 -0.31 2.94
CA THR A 606 29.15 -0.91 4.28
C THR A 606 29.70 -2.33 4.39
N LEU A 607 29.48 -3.18 3.38
CA LEU A 607 29.93 -4.58 3.38
C LEU A 607 31.19 -4.81 2.55
N GLY A 608 31.54 -3.92 1.61
CA GLY A 608 32.71 -4.06 0.75
C GLY A 608 34.04 -4.27 1.50
N PRO A 609 34.33 -3.53 2.59
CA PRO A 609 35.52 -3.78 3.41
C PRO A 609 35.56 -5.21 4.00
N LEU A 610 34.42 -5.73 4.47
CA LEU A 610 34.31 -7.08 5.02
C LEU A 610 34.46 -8.14 3.93
N GLN A 611 33.85 -7.95 2.75
CA GLN A 611 34.04 -8.84 1.60
C GLN A 611 35.51 -8.94 1.19
N LYS A 612 36.24 -7.82 1.27
CA LYS A 612 37.69 -7.82 1.03
C LYS A 612 38.44 -8.62 2.08
N GLN A 613 38.13 -8.46 3.37
CA GLN A 613 38.76 -9.25 4.44
C GLN A 613 38.51 -10.75 4.26
N VAL A 614 37.30 -11.15 3.83
CA VAL A 614 37.00 -12.54 3.49
C VAL A 614 37.90 -13.02 2.35
N ALA A 615 37.99 -12.27 1.26
CA ALA A 615 38.84 -12.63 0.12
C ALA A 615 40.33 -12.76 0.51
N ASP A 616 40.83 -11.82 1.32
CA ASP A 616 42.21 -11.80 1.80
C ASP A 616 42.49 -13.01 2.73
N SER A 617 41.55 -13.35 3.62
CA SER A 617 41.63 -14.54 4.48
C SER A 617 41.68 -15.83 3.67
N LEU A 618 40.89 -15.93 2.59
CA LEU A 618 40.87 -17.07 1.68
C LEU A 618 42.19 -17.21 0.91
N ALA A 619 42.74 -16.11 0.41
CA ALA A 619 44.02 -16.11 -0.29
C ALA A 619 45.18 -16.52 0.63
N ARG A 620 45.19 -16.04 1.88
CA ARG A 620 46.20 -16.45 2.89
C ARG A 620 46.10 -17.93 3.24
N GLU A 621 44.89 -18.48 3.35
CA GLU A 621 44.72 -19.92 3.60
C GLU A 621 45.36 -20.78 2.50
N GLN A 622 45.19 -20.41 1.23
CA GLN A 622 45.75 -21.20 0.12
C GLN A 622 47.28 -21.32 0.24
N GLN A 623 47.97 -20.24 0.59
CA GLN A 623 49.41 -20.27 0.81
C GLN A 623 49.77 -21.08 2.06
N LEU A 624 49.03 -20.87 3.16
CA LEU A 624 49.25 -21.58 4.41
C LEU A 624 49.10 -23.11 4.24
N VAL A 625 48.10 -23.57 3.50
CA VAL A 625 47.89 -25.00 3.20
C VAL A 625 49.07 -25.58 2.42
N GLN A 626 49.59 -24.86 1.42
CA GLN A 626 50.77 -25.31 0.66
C GLN A 626 52.01 -25.42 1.56
N ASP A 627 52.24 -24.42 2.43
CA ASP A 627 53.37 -24.42 3.35
C ASP A 627 53.27 -25.56 4.37
N ILE A 628 52.05 -25.84 4.88
CA ILE A 628 51.77 -26.97 5.78
C ILE A 628 52.06 -28.29 5.08
N GLN A 629 51.58 -28.49 3.84
CA GLN A 629 51.81 -29.72 3.09
C GLN A 629 53.29 -29.96 2.81
N SER A 630 54.04 -28.92 2.43
CA SER A 630 55.49 -29.00 2.21
C SER A 630 56.23 -29.37 3.50
N ALA A 631 55.95 -28.64 4.59
CA ALA A 631 56.60 -28.90 5.87
C ALA A 631 56.22 -30.28 6.43
N ASN A 632 54.97 -30.72 6.24
CA ASN A 632 54.56 -32.06 6.67
C ASN A 632 55.24 -33.17 5.84
N ALA A 633 55.46 -32.97 4.54
CA ALA A 633 56.19 -33.92 3.71
C ALA A 633 57.65 -34.10 4.19
N GLU A 634 58.31 -33.00 4.56
CA GLU A 634 59.64 -33.02 5.19
C GLU A 634 59.60 -33.78 6.53
N PHE A 635 58.60 -33.50 7.38
CA PHE A 635 58.42 -34.18 8.67
C PHE A 635 58.17 -35.69 8.53
N CYS A 636 57.34 -36.11 7.56
CA CYS A 636 57.07 -37.52 7.29
C CYS A 636 58.33 -38.26 6.83
N GLN A 637 59.24 -37.62 6.08
CA GLN A 637 60.52 -38.22 5.69
C GLN A 637 61.42 -38.48 6.92
N GLU A 638 61.44 -37.57 7.90
CA GLU A 638 62.15 -37.78 9.17
C GLU A 638 61.55 -38.95 9.98
N LYS A 639 60.24 -39.19 9.86
CA LYS A 639 59.49 -40.21 10.60
C LYS A 639 59.60 -41.63 10.04
N GLN A 640 59.87 -41.80 8.73
CA GLN A 640 59.83 -43.10 8.01
C GLN A 640 60.76 -44.23 8.54
N GLY A 641 61.65 -43.95 9.50
CA GLY A 641 62.49 -44.97 10.14
C GLY A 641 61.85 -45.79 11.27
N HIS A 642 60.67 -45.41 11.80
CA HIS A 642 60.14 -45.97 13.06
C HIS A 642 58.64 -46.34 12.94
N GLY A 643 58.32 -47.65 12.96
CA GLY A 643 56.98 -48.19 12.68
C GLY A 643 55.84 -47.76 13.64
N GLY A 644 55.12 -46.70 13.29
CA GLY A 644 54.03 -46.09 14.10
C GLY A 644 52.63 -46.06 13.46
N ASN A 645 52.39 -46.78 12.35
CA ASN A 645 51.21 -46.55 11.50
C ASN A 645 49.83 -46.77 12.18
N ASN A 646 49.70 -47.68 13.15
CA ASN A 646 48.40 -47.99 13.77
C ASN A 646 47.96 -46.95 14.81
N ARG A 647 48.90 -46.39 15.60
CA ARG A 647 48.59 -45.33 16.57
C ARG A 647 48.20 -44.04 15.85
N GLU A 648 48.94 -43.71 14.81
CA GLU A 648 48.67 -42.55 13.96
C GLU A 648 47.27 -42.60 13.34
N ALA A 649 46.86 -43.76 12.79
CA ALA A 649 45.51 -43.93 12.25
C ALA A 649 44.41 -43.67 13.29
N VAL A 650 44.56 -44.19 14.52
CA VAL A 650 43.57 -43.98 15.59
C VAL A 650 43.53 -42.51 16.04
N LEU A 651 44.68 -41.83 16.11
CA LEU A 651 44.73 -40.40 16.45
C LEU A 651 44.03 -39.54 15.38
N MET A 652 44.22 -39.87 14.10
CA MET A 652 43.51 -39.21 12.99
C MET A 652 42.00 -39.44 13.05
N GLU A 653 41.56 -40.66 13.29
CA GLU A 653 40.13 -40.98 13.41
C GLU A 653 39.47 -40.29 14.61
N LEU A 654 40.17 -40.17 15.74
CA LEU A 654 39.69 -39.42 16.91
C LEU A 654 39.66 -37.90 16.65
N ALA A 655 40.66 -37.34 15.99
CA ALA A 655 40.65 -35.93 15.60
C ALA A 655 39.47 -35.63 14.65
N ALA A 656 39.23 -36.49 13.65
CA ALA A 656 38.11 -36.38 12.74
C ALA A 656 36.75 -36.56 13.46
N ALA A 657 36.69 -37.44 14.47
CA ALA A 657 35.49 -37.65 15.26
C ALA A 657 35.11 -36.44 16.11
N HIS A 658 36.08 -35.70 16.65
CA HIS A 658 35.83 -34.42 17.31
C HIS A 658 35.20 -33.41 16.35
N ASP A 659 35.79 -33.24 15.18
CA ASP A 659 35.33 -32.24 14.21
C ASP A 659 33.91 -32.60 13.72
N MET A 660 33.67 -33.89 13.48
CA MET A 660 32.34 -34.40 13.16
C MET A 660 31.34 -34.23 14.32
N TYR A 661 31.76 -34.40 15.58
CA TYR A 661 30.90 -34.15 16.74
C TYR A 661 30.44 -32.69 16.78
N MET A 662 31.36 -31.75 16.55
CA MET A 662 31.05 -30.32 16.53
C MET A 662 30.11 -29.96 15.37
N GLU A 663 30.37 -30.49 14.17
CA GLU A 663 29.50 -30.34 13.00
C GLU A 663 28.10 -30.90 13.26
N LEU A 664 27.99 -32.15 13.70
CA LEU A 664 26.71 -32.81 13.99
C LEU A 664 25.93 -32.07 15.06
N THR A 665 26.58 -31.63 16.14
CA THR A 665 25.91 -30.88 17.22
C THR A 665 25.34 -29.56 16.73
N ALA A 666 26.07 -28.82 15.89
CA ALA A 666 25.59 -27.58 15.29
C ALA A 666 24.40 -27.85 14.36
N ASN A 667 24.55 -28.80 13.44
CA ASN A 667 23.54 -29.22 12.48
C ASN A 667 22.24 -29.69 13.13
N LEU A 668 22.33 -30.50 14.20
CA LEU A 668 21.17 -31.02 14.92
C LEU A 668 20.42 -29.92 15.69
N LYS A 669 21.15 -28.96 16.27
CA LYS A 669 20.55 -27.79 16.91
C LYS A 669 19.84 -26.90 15.89
N GLU A 670 20.44 -26.71 14.72
CA GLU A 670 19.83 -25.98 13.61
C GLU A 670 18.57 -26.69 13.10
N GLY A 671 18.61 -28.01 12.91
CA GLY A 671 17.43 -28.82 12.56
C GLY A 671 16.31 -28.73 13.60
N THR A 672 16.67 -28.76 14.88
CA THR A 672 15.71 -28.59 15.98
C THR A 672 15.04 -27.21 15.95
N LYS A 673 15.83 -26.16 15.70
CA LYS A 673 15.30 -24.80 15.52
C LYS A 673 14.38 -24.74 14.31
N PHE A 674 14.82 -25.25 13.16
CA PHE A 674 14.04 -25.30 11.91
C PHE A 674 12.66 -25.91 12.12
N TYR A 675 12.56 -27.09 12.76
CA TYR A 675 11.26 -27.73 12.97
C TYR A 675 10.36 -26.97 13.95
N ASN A 676 10.91 -26.25 14.93
CA ASN A 676 10.13 -25.42 15.83
C ASN A 676 9.60 -24.16 15.13
N ASP A 677 10.43 -23.52 14.31
CA ASP A 677 10.03 -22.36 13.51
C ASP A 677 8.96 -22.78 12.47
N LEU A 678 9.16 -23.92 11.80
CA LEU A 678 8.18 -24.50 10.87
C LEU A 678 6.84 -24.79 11.54
N THR A 679 6.84 -25.26 12.80
CA THR A 679 5.59 -25.50 13.53
C THR A 679 4.77 -24.22 13.69
N GLN A 680 5.39 -23.08 13.99
CA GLN A 680 4.66 -21.82 14.11
C GLN A 680 4.02 -21.41 12.77
N ILE A 681 4.76 -21.56 11.67
CA ILE A 681 4.27 -21.28 10.32
C ILE A 681 3.09 -22.19 9.95
N LEU A 682 3.20 -23.49 10.23
CA LEU A 682 2.15 -24.46 9.92
C LEU A 682 0.89 -24.25 10.77
N LEU A 683 1.02 -23.86 12.04
CA LEU A 683 -0.13 -23.52 12.89
C LEU A 683 -0.87 -22.28 12.37
N ALA A 684 -0.14 -21.22 12.00
CA ALA A 684 -0.75 -20.03 11.40
C ALA A 684 -1.47 -20.37 10.07
N PHE A 685 -0.86 -21.24 9.27
CA PHE A 685 -1.46 -21.69 8.02
C PHE A 685 -2.68 -22.60 8.24
N GLN A 686 -2.65 -23.49 9.24
CA GLN A 686 -3.81 -24.31 9.64
C GLN A 686 -4.97 -23.45 10.11
N ASN A 687 -4.72 -22.40 10.89
CA ASN A 687 -5.76 -21.44 11.29
C ASN A 687 -6.41 -20.78 10.06
N LYS A 688 -5.61 -20.36 9.08
CA LYS A 688 -6.13 -19.79 7.82
C LYS A 688 -7.01 -20.77 7.05
N ILE A 689 -6.64 -22.05 7.01
CA ILE A 689 -7.48 -23.11 6.43
C ILE A 689 -8.78 -23.27 7.22
N SER A 690 -8.70 -23.32 8.55
CA SER A 690 -9.86 -23.43 9.43
C SER A 690 -10.84 -22.27 9.23
N ASP A 691 -10.35 -21.03 9.17
CA ASP A 691 -11.18 -19.83 8.94
C ASP A 691 -11.87 -19.87 7.58
N PHE A 692 -11.15 -20.29 6.53
CA PHE A 692 -11.73 -20.50 5.21
C PHE A 692 -12.85 -21.55 5.26
N CYS A 693 -12.59 -22.72 5.83
CA CYS A 693 -13.58 -23.80 5.94
C CYS A 693 -14.78 -23.37 6.80
N PHE A 694 -14.57 -22.60 7.86
CA PHE A 694 -15.63 -22.05 8.70
C PHE A 694 -16.53 -21.09 7.93
N ALA A 695 -15.95 -20.09 7.25
CA ALA A 695 -16.71 -19.15 6.43
C ALA A 695 -17.53 -19.86 5.35
N ARG A 696 -16.93 -20.87 4.71
CA ARG A 696 -17.61 -21.72 3.72
C ARG A 696 -18.72 -22.56 4.33
N LYS A 697 -18.56 -23.05 5.54
CA LYS A 697 -19.62 -23.78 6.27
C LYS A 697 -20.79 -22.86 6.62
N THR A 698 -20.53 -21.63 7.05
CA THR A 698 -21.57 -20.63 7.30
C THR A 698 -22.37 -20.30 6.03
N GLU A 699 -21.68 -20.03 4.92
CA GLU A 699 -22.31 -19.79 3.61
C GLU A 699 -23.16 -21.01 3.15
N LYS A 700 -22.63 -22.22 3.36
CA LYS A 700 -23.33 -23.48 3.07
C LYS A 700 -24.63 -23.58 3.85
N GLU A 701 -24.61 -23.33 5.15
CA GLU A 701 -25.78 -23.40 6.02
C GLU A 701 -26.84 -22.35 5.66
N GLU A 702 -26.42 -21.15 5.29
CA GLU A 702 -27.31 -20.07 4.85
C GLU A 702 -28.00 -20.40 3.51
N LEU A 703 -27.24 -20.87 2.52
CA LEU A 703 -27.78 -21.28 1.23
C LEU A 703 -28.72 -22.47 1.39
N MET A 704 -28.39 -23.43 2.25
CA MET A 704 -29.27 -24.55 2.59
C MET A 704 -30.59 -24.09 3.22
N LYS A 705 -30.57 -23.12 4.14
CA LYS A 705 -31.80 -22.53 4.72
C LYS A 705 -32.66 -21.88 3.65
N HIS A 706 -32.06 -21.11 2.75
CA HIS A 706 -32.77 -20.46 1.65
C HIS A 706 -33.39 -21.49 0.68
N LEU A 707 -32.65 -22.56 0.36
CA LEU A 707 -33.16 -23.66 -0.47
C LEU A 707 -34.31 -24.39 0.20
N GLN A 708 -34.21 -24.72 1.49
CA GLN A 708 -35.29 -25.36 2.25
C GLN A 708 -36.55 -24.48 2.29
N GLN A 709 -36.42 -23.17 2.54
CA GLN A 709 -37.55 -22.24 2.50
C GLN A 709 -38.18 -22.16 1.10
N SER A 710 -37.37 -22.19 0.03
CA SER A 710 -37.88 -22.19 -1.35
C SER A 710 -38.61 -23.48 -1.74
N ILE A 711 -38.25 -24.62 -1.13
CA ILE A 711 -38.90 -25.92 -1.35
C ILE A 711 -40.23 -25.98 -0.58
N VAL A 712 -40.26 -25.49 0.67
CA VAL A 712 -41.47 -25.46 1.51
C VAL A 712 -42.53 -24.48 0.94
N ASN A 713 -42.11 -23.41 0.27
CA ASN A 713 -43.02 -22.42 -0.32
C ASN A 713 -43.55 -22.77 -1.72
N LYS A 714 -43.36 -23.99 -2.23
CA LYS A 714 -44.05 -24.45 -3.44
C LYS A 714 -45.46 -24.96 -3.10
N PRO A 715 -46.54 -24.42 -3.71
CA PRO A 715 -47.86 -25.05 -3.61
C PRO A 715 -47.80 -26.44 -4.26
N ALA A 716 -48.40 -27.43 -3.59
CA ALA A 716 -48.50 -28.80 -4.09
C ALA A 716 -49.04 -28.80 -5.53
N GLN A 717 -48.37 -29.52 -6.44
CA GLN A 717 -48.90 -29.78 -7.78
C GLN A 717 -50.30 -30.39 -7.67
N GLN A 718 -51.23 -29.86 -8.46
CA GLN A 718 -52.59 -30.40 -8.58
C GLN A 718 -52.53 -31.89 -8.93
N THR A 719 -53.25 -32.70 -8.16
CA THR A 719 -53.52 -34.10 -8.49
C THR A 719 -54.20 -34.19 -9.86
N PRO A 720 -53.83 -35.15 -10.73
CA PRO A 720 -54.52 -35.33 -12.01
C PRO A 720 -56.00 -35.65 -11.76
N THR A 721 -56.90 -34.94 -12.43
CA THR A 721 -58.34 -35.17 -12.36
C THR A 721 -58.71 -36.54 -12.94
N PRO A 722 -59.43 -37.40 -12.20
CA PRO A 722 -59.95 -38.65 -12.76
C PRO A 722 -61.15 -38.39 -13.71
N PRO A 723 -61.37 -39.23 -14.74
CA PRO A 723 -62.40 -38.99 -15.75
C PRO A 723 -63.82 -39.07 -15.19
N SER A 724 -64.65 -38.11 -15.59
CA SER A 724 -66.02 -37.93 -15.13
C SER A 724 -66.99 -38.89 -15.83
N HIS A 725 -67.30 -40.03 -15.22
CA HIS A 725 -68.54 -40.78 -15.51
C HIS A 725 -69.07 -41.48 -14.25
N TYR A 726 -70.41 -41.46 -14.15
CA TYR A 726 -71.29 -41.96 -13.08
C TYR A 726 -71.66 -40.97 -11.98
N GLY A 727 -72.88 -40.43 -12.15
CA GLY A 727 -73.59 -39.64 -11.17
C GLY A 727 -74.45 -40.47 -10.22
N SER A 728 -75.06 -39.73 -9.30
CA SER A 728 -76.22 -40.05 -8.44
C SER A 728 -76.12 -41.26 -7.52
N SER A 729 -75.98 -41.03 -6.21
CA SER A 729 -77.04 -41.30 -5.22
C SER A 729 -76.52 -41.26 -3.75
N GLN A 730 -77.27 -40.50 -2.94
CA GLN A 730 -77.42 -40.37 -1.48
C GLN A 730 -76.66 -41.26 -0.43
N ALA A 731 -76.15 -40.53 0.59
CA ALA A 731 -76.19 -40.73 2.07
C ALA A 731 -75.50 -41.98 2.70
N PRO A 732 -75.19 -42.07 4.04
CA PRO A 732 -75.50 -41.21 5.22
C PRO A 732 -74.33 -40.99 6.25
N GLN A 733 -74.64 -40.41 7.42
CA GLN A 733 -73.76 -40.03 8.55
C GLN A 733 -73.51 -41.12 9.65
N ARG A 734 -72.47 -40.81 10.48
CA ARG A 734 -72.12 -41.25 11.89
C ARG A 734 -71.38 -42.59 12.05
N PRO A 735 -70.60 -42.86 13.15
CA PRO A 735 -70.71 -42.35 14.54
C PRO A 735 -69.39 -41.97 15.28
N PRO A 736 -69.45 -41.43 16.52
CA PRO A 736 -68.28 -41.19 17.39
C PRO A 736 -68.00 -42.38 18.34
N PRO A 737 -66.78 -42.50 18.93
CA PRO A 737 -66.50 -43.46 20.01
C PRO A 737 -66.30 -42.82 21.40
N PRO A 738 -66.31 -43.63 22.49
CA PRO A 738 -66.97 -43.32 23.76
C PRO A 738 -66.06 -43.11 24.99
N VAL A 739 -66.69 -42.81 26.14
CA VAL A 739 -66.12 -42.62 27.49
C VAL A 739 -66.74 -43.64 28.45
N THR A 740 -65.94 -44.29 29.33
CA THR A 740 -66.31 -44.85 30.67
C THR A 740 -65.06 -45.42 31.37
N THR A 741 -64.59 -44.86 32.49
CA THR A 741 -64.83 -45.14 33.95
C THR A 741 -64.06 -46.31 34.60
N SER A 742 -63.59 -46.00 35.81
CA SER A 742 -62.64 -46.62 36.76
C SER A 742 -63.04 -47.90 37.51
N SER A 743 -62.04 -48.70 37.92
CA SER A 743 -61.85 -49.26 39.29
C SER A 743 -60.57 -50.15 39.40
N GLY A 744 -59.78 -50.03 40.49
CA GLY A 744 -58.57 -50.86 40.79
C GLY A 744 -58.89 -52.18 41.54
N PRO A 745 -57.95 -52.89 42.23
CA PRO A 745 -56.57 -52.51 42.61
C PRO A 745 -55.48 -53.65 42.61
N THR A 746 -54.29 -53.29 43.13
CA THR A 746 -53.24 -54.07 43.87
C THR A 746 -52.11 -54.88 43.19
N VAL A 747 -50.89 -54.38 43.45
CA VAL A 747 -49.61 -55.02 43.91
C VAL A 747 -48.74 -55.82 42.93
N GLY A 748 -47.49 -55.36 42.78
CA GLY A 748 -46.32 -56.13 42.34
C GLY A 748 -45.19 -55.21 41.87
N GLY A 749 -44.20 -54.95 42.74
CA GLY A 749 -43.10 -54.01 42.47
C GLY A 749 -41.95 -54.56 41.63
N GLY A 750 -41.13 -53.64 41.10
CA GLY A 750 -39.75 -53.92 40.66
C GLY A 750 -39.25 -53.12 39.45
N SER A 751 -38.23 -52.27 39.68
CA SER A 751 -37.20 -51.75 38.75
C SER A 751 -37.64 -50.87 37.54
N GLY A 752 -37.01 -49.76 37.16
CA GLY A 752 -35.82 -49.02 37.61
C GLY A 752 -35.73 -47.68 36.84
N ALA A 753 -35.09 -46.66 37.42
CA ALA A 753 -34.95 -45.30 36.88
C ALA A 753 -33.57 -45.08 36.21
N PRO A 754 -33.45 -44.07 35.32
CA PRO A 754 -32.36 -43.09 35.47
C PRO A 754 -32.81 -41.62 35.39
N LEU A 755 -31.94 -40.76 35.94
CA LEU A 755 -32.05 -39.36 36.37
C LEU A 755 -31.86 -38.28 35.25
N PRO A 756 -32.07 -36.97 35.54
CA PRO A 756 -32.46 -35.93 34.57
C PRO A 756 -31.35 -34.94 34.14
N TYR A 757 -31.61 -34.25 33.02
CA TYR A 757 -30.83 -33.11 32.47
C TYR A 757 -31.13 -31.77 33.18
N PRO A 758 -30.15 -30.83 33.26
CA PRO A 758 -30.38 -29.50 33.81
C PRO A 758 -30.82 -28.46 32.76
N ALA A 759 -31.74 -27.57 33.18
CA ALA A 759 -32.22 -26.41 32.46
C ALA A 759 -31.32 -25.17 32.69
N GLN A 760 -31.17 -24.31 31.67
CA GLN A 760 -30.48 -23.01 31.76
C GLN A 760 -31.46 -21.84 31.94
N PRO A 761 -31.06 -20.74 32.62
CA PRO A 761 -31.95 -19.65 33.01
C PRO A 761 -32.13 -18.58 31.93
N GLN A 762 -33.30 -17.93 32.01
CA GLN A 762 -33.82 -16.93 31.10
C GLN A 762 -33.57 -15.52 31.67
N GLY A 763 -32.92 -14.64 30.90
CA GLY A 763 -32.92 -13.19 31.15
C GLY A 763 -31.59 -12.47 30.94
N MET A 764 -31.37 -11.94 29.72
CA MET A 764 -30.56 -10.73 29.47
C MET A 764 -31.03 -10.03 28.17
N PRO A 765 -30.84 -8.69 28.03
CA PRO A 765 -31.51 -7.89 27.00
C PRO A 765 -30.89 -8.08 25.62
N GLN A 766 -31.75 -8.12 24.60
CA GLN A 766 -31.39 -8.14 23.17
C GLN A 766 -30.79 -6.79 22.74
N PRO A 767 -29.58 -6.74 22.15
CA PRO A 767 -29.20 -5.62 21.29
C PRO A 767 -29.84 -5.84 19.90
N GLN A 768 -30.75 -4.93 19.51
CA GLN A 768 -31.24 -4.82 18.14
C GLN A 768 -30.06 -4.51 17.21
N VAL A 769 -29.69 -5.46 16.35
CA VAL A 769 -28.79 -5.22 15.22
C VAL A 769 -29.64 -5.21 13.95
N ALA A 770 -29.78 -4.02 13.36
CA ALA A 770 -30.36 -3.84 12.05
C ALA A 770 -29.41 -4.42 10.98
N TYR A 771 -29.94 -5.23 10.06
CA TYR A 771 -29.20 -5.79 8.93
C TYR A 771 -28.99 -4.73 7.84
N PRO A 772 -27.76 -4.48 7.37
CA PRO A 772 -27.51 -3.95 6.03
C PRO A 772 -27.42 -5.11 5.01
N GLY A 773 -27.98 -4.90 3.82
CA GLY A 773 -28.07 -5.88 2.74
C GLY A 773 -26.73 -6.38 2.18
N TYR A 774 -26.79 -7.56 1.56
CA TYR A 774 -25.67 -8.29 0.95
C TYR A 774 -24.85 -7.46 -0.06
N PRO A 775 -23.50 -7.47 0.03
CA PRO A 775 -22.65 -7.16 -1.10
C PRO A 775 -22.37 -8.41 -1.95
N GLN A 776 -22.59 -8.28 -3.26
CA GLN A 776 -22.08 -9.17 -4.29
C GLN A 776 -20.53 -9.06 -4.35
N TYR A 777 -19.81 -10.17 -4.32
CA TYR A 777 -18.35 -10.22 -4.48
C TYR A 777 -17.93 -10.09 -5.95
N PRO A 778 -17.13 -9.09 -6.35
CA PRO A 778 -16.42 -9.10 -7.63
C PRO A 778 -15.19 -10.03 -7.57
N GLY A 779 -14.82 -10.59 -8.72
CA GLY A 779 -13.87 -11.70 -8.88
C GLY A 779 -12.48 -11.50 -8.25
N TYR A 780 -11.97 -12.61 -7.71
CA TYR A 780 -10.60 -12.78 -7.21
C TYR A 780 -9.57 -12.56 -8.34
N THR A 781 -8.75 -11.52 -8.18
CA THR A 781 -7.44 -11.39 -8.86
C THR A 781 -6.35 -12.10 -8.04
N PRO A 782 -5.25 -12.57 -8.66
CA PRO A 782 -4.24 -13.37 -7.97
C PRO A 782 -3.48 -12.51 -6.95
N TYR A 783 -3.38 -13.00 -5.72
CA TYR A 783 -2.58 -12.38 -4.66
C TYR A 783 -1.07 -12.42 -5.00
N PRO A 784 -0.31 -11.37 -4.65
CA PRO A 784 1.14 -11.36 -4.81
C PRO A 784 1.78 -12.44 -3.91
N ALA A 785 2.82 -13.09 -4.44
CA ALA A 785 3.56 -14.14 -3.76
C ALA A 785 4.23 -13.59 -2.48
N VAL A 786 3.98 -14.25 -1.35
CA VAL A 786 4.66 -13.99 -0.08
C VAL A 786 6.16 -14.27 -0.26
N PRO A 787 7.08 -13.36 0.14
CA PRO A 787 8.50 -13.68 0.20
C PRO A 787 8.68 -14.80 1.22
N MET A 788 9.18 -15.95 0.76
CA MET A 788 9.54 -17.07 1.63
C MET A 788 10.72 -16.65 2.51
N PRO A 789 10.84 -17.16 3.75
CA PRO A 789 12.12 -17.14 4.43
C PRO A 789 13.13 -17.84 3.51
N THR A 790 14.22 -17.16 3.16
CA THR A 790 15.36 -17.78 2.47
C THR A 790 15.85 -18.92 3.36
N VAL A 791 15.44 -20.14 3.04
CA VAL A 791 15.87 -21.34 3.73
C VAL A 791 17.34 -21.54 3.36
N TYR A 792 18.22 -21.08 4.24
CA TYR A 792 19.60 -21.54 4.27
C TYR A 792 19.55 -23.06 4.44
N ASN A 793 20.01 -23.79 3.42
CA ASN A 793 20.21 -25.23 3.50
C ASN A 793 21.57 -25.45 4.19
N PRO A 794 21.62 -25.96 5.42
CA PRO A 794 22.89 -26.19 6.12
C PRO A 794 23.81 -27.22 5.45
N TYR A 795 23.37 -27.89 4.38
CA TYR A 795 24.12 -28.93 3.65
C TYR A 795 24.57 -28.57 2.24
N ALA A 796 24.55 -27.29 1.84
CA ALA A 796 24.86 -26.89 0.45
C ALA A 796 26.33 -27.06 -0.01
N ALA A 797 27.21 -27.66 0.79
CA ALA A 797 28.60 -27.92 0.42
C ALA A 797 28.85 -29.41 0.13
N MET A 798 28.37 -29.93 -1.01
CA MET A 798 28.97 -31.13 -1.63
C MET A 798 28.94 -31.05 -3.17
N PRO A 799 30.08 -31.32 -3.86
CA PRO A 799 30.14 -31.31 -5.32
C PRO A 799 29.56 -32.60 -5.92
N PRO A 800 28.81 -32.55 -7.05
CA PRO A 800 28.42 -33.76 -7.76
C PRO A 800 29.61 -34.38 -8.50
N GLY A 801 29.95 -35.62 -8.19
CA GLY A 801 30.86 -36.43 -8.99
C GLY A 801 30.18 -36.96 -10.26
N TYR A 802 30.80 -36.73 -11.41
CA TYR A 802 30.63 -37.51 -12.65
C TYR A 802 31.75 -38.58 -12.70
N PRO A 803 31.63 -39.72 -13.44
CA PRO A 803 31.01 -39.78 -14.77
C PRO A 803 30.21 -41.04 -15.16
N GLY A 804 29.39 -40.91 -16.22
CA GLY A 804 29.18 -41.97 -17.22
C GLY A 804 27.74 -42.41 -17.49
N GLY A 805 27.27 -42.22 -18.74
CA GLY A 805 26.14 -42.98 -19.31
C GLY A 805 25.00 -42.12 -19.88
N ALA A 806 25.05 -41.83 -21.18
CA ALA A 806 23.93 -41.26 -21.94
C ALA A 806 22.74 -42.26 -22.02
N PRO A 807 21.50 -41.74 -22.18
CA PRO A 807 20.86 -41.97 -23.46
C PRO A 807 20.12 -40.75 -24.04
N GLN A 808 20.09 -40.72 -25.37
CA GLN A 808 19.42 -39.76 -26.25
C GLN A 808 17.93 -39.54 -25.93
N GLN A 809 17.45 -38.30 -26.11
CA GLN A 809 16.22 -38.05 -26.86
C GLN A 809 16.27 -36.74 -27.67
N TYR A 810 15.61 -36.85 -28.83
CA TYR A 810 15.45 -35.97 -29.98
C TYR A 810 15.11 -34.49 -29.74
N GLN A 811 15.69 -33.63 -30.57
CA GLN A 811 15.20 -32.30 -30.98
C GLN A 811 15.12 -32.28 -32.52
N PRO A 812 14.09 -31.66 -33.12
CA PRO A 812 14.22 -31.16 -34.48
C PRO A 812 13.78 -29.69 -34.61
N TYR A 813 14.69 -28.88 -35.12
CA TYR A 813 14.48 -27.72 -35.99
C TYR A 813 15.64 -27.74 -37.02
N PRO A 814 15.64 -27.04 -38.18
CA PRO A 814 14.77 -25.93 -38.61
C PRO A 814 14.34 -25.97 -40.11
N GLN A 815 13.49 -25.02 -40.58
CA GLN A 815 13.68 -24.34 -41.89
C GLN A 815 12.76 -23.10 -42.07
N TYR A 816 13.31 -22.09 -42.75
CA TYR A 816 12.79 -20.78 -43.19
C TYR A 816 12.49 -20.82 -44.73
N PRO A 817 12.15 -19.70 -45.42
CA PRO A 817 10.83 -19.13 -45.75
C PRO A 817 10.49 -19.27 -47.27
N PRO A 818 9.45 -18.58 -47.80
CA PRO A 818 9.68 -17.97 -49.13
C PRO A 818 9.11 -16.55 -49.33
N GLN A 819 9.85 -15.79 -50.14
CA GLN A 819 9.48 -14.55 -50.85
C GLN A 819 8.88 -14.85 -52.25
N GLN A 820 8.03 -13.96 -52.76
CA GLN A 820 7.95 -13.43 -54.15
C GLN A 820 6.95 -12.25 -54.16
N GLN A 821 7.34 -10.98 -54.43
CA GLN A 821 7.39 -10.25 -55.73
C GLN A 821 6.05 -10.24 -56.50
N GLN A 822 5.48 -9.16 -57.06
CA GLN A 822 6.00 -7.98 -57.76
C GLN A 822 4.83 -6.99 -58.08
N GLN A 823 5.03 -5.67 -58.05
CA GLN A 823 4.56 -4.70 -59.07
C GLN A 823 5.17 -3.30 -58.85
N GLN A 824 5.54 -2.63 -59.94
CA GLN A 824 6.25 -1.35 -60.14
C GLN A 824 5.35 -0.40 -61.01
N PRO A 825 5.71 0.85 -61.43
CA PRO A 825 6.44 1.97 -60.78
C PRO A 825 6.03 3.45 -61.15
N TYR A 826 6.66 4.43 -60.48
CA TYR A 826 7.03 5.84 -60.84
C TYR A 826 6.00 7.01 -60.83
N PRO A 827 6.41 8.32 -60.82
CA PRO A 827 7.61 9.00 -60.25
C PRO A 827 7.36 10.38 -59.56
N GLY A 828 8.32 10.91 -58.77
CA GLY A 828 8.62 12.36 -58.82
C GLY A 828 9.02 13.16 -57.55
N TYR A 829 10.30 13.57 -57.52
CA TYR A 829 10.84 14.90 -57.10
C TYR A 829 10.96 15.31 -55.61
N PRO A 830 11.89 16.25 -55.27
CA PRO A 830 12.91 16.03 -54.27
C PRO A 830 12.89 17.06 -53.12
N TYR A 831 13.62 16.75 -52.05
CA TYR A 831 14.02 17.73 -51.02
C TYR A 831 14.94 18.81 -51.58
N PRO A 832 14.97 19.99 -50.91
CA PRO A 832 16.25 20.51 -50.48
C PRO A 832 16.29 20.97 -49.00
N ARG A 833 17.41 20.58 -48.38
CA ARG A 833 18.28 21.25 -47.39
C ARG A 833 17.84 22.54 -46.67
N GLN A 834 18.25 22.56 -45.40
CA GLN A 834 18.85 23.66 -44.62
C GLN A 834 18.02 24.92 -44.38
N GLN A 835 17.55 25.08 -43.14
CA GLN A 835 18.13 25.98 -42.13
C GLN A 835 17.77 25.49 -40.73
#